data_AF-M4S001-F1
#
_entry.id   AF-M4S001-F1
#
_cell.length_a   1.000
_cell.length_b   1.000
_cell.length_c   1.000
_cell.angle_alpha   90.00
_cell.angle_beta   90.00
_cell.angle_gamma   90.00
#
_symmetry.space_group_name_H-M   'P 1'
#
loop_
_entity.id
_entity.type
_entity.pdbx_description
1 polymer ?
#
loop_
_entity_poly.entity_id
_entity_poly.type
_entity_poly.pdbx_seq_one_letter_code
_entity_poly.pdbx_strand_id
1 'polypeptide(L)'
;MDTGNGHMQAFNIAWDTRTKTNGGQRWFHLQPNEPITSEHPFFWQRHFQNWNSRCAECHTTGYEKNYQIDTNSYATQFAEATVGCESCHGPAALHQTQAKSDKFDRNKGFTQSLAKPPVWGFSPKDPIANLVSDGNSQYMQQCADCHSRRLPISDKTQNVSKRPAGYHDLNTLSLMSSELYFDDGQIKDEVFVMGSFLQSKMAKAGVTCSNCHNPHTGKLKFSGNQTCTQCHNATTYDLPEHHQHKMDTPGAQCVNCHMPARTYMQVDDRRDHSFVIPNAEVSAAINSPNACLDCHQTEGLSWITTQLTAWRSGKAKPTLQQATKEHWSNIHLLPEAERLSFAKQKQLETSPMVAAKLLEIINRQPSQASVSLAIEQLSSEQPLIRRAAIDVLRNLPPNKGYQYLYPMLKDPVKSVRFHATSLLASWLSQMPDTLLPELAFALNEYKTSLLLTADFPSSQLSLAQLALATGDAILAQKHFEQALIIAPNLPVAMLSFADFWRQTNNQTKELALLEKAMVLHPDFADVLHQYGLYWVRKKEYYKATEWLVKATELEDAQPYYAYVAATALDSIQRTSQAIDLLSAANKRWPQQTDLLYSLALYADKTKDKAAMKISLDELQVLMPNNPQVQQWLQKYGQ
;
A
#
# COMPACT_ATOMS: atom_id res chain seq x y z
N MET A 1 -6.93 -18.79 -22.16
CA MET A 1 -7.83 -18.82 -23.32
C MET A 1 -7.60 -17.56 -24.12
N ASP A 2 -7.33 -17.67 -25.43
CA ASP A 2 -7.29 -16.49 -26.31
C ASP A 2 -8.72 -16.04 -26.59
N THR A 3 -8.99 -14.75 -26.38
CA THR A 3 -10.31 -14.12 -26.59
C THR A 3 -10.34 -13.20 -27.82
N GLY A 4 -9.28 -13.24 -28.64
CA GLY A 4 -9.08 -12.35 -29.78
C GLY A 4 -8.15 -11.20 -29.44
N ASN A 5 -7.55 -10.60 -30.48
CA ASN A 5 -6.62 -9.48 -30.36
C ASN A 5 -5.45 -9.74 -29.36
N GLY A 6 -5.06 -11.00 -29.19
CA GLY A 6 -3.99 -11.45 -28.29
C GLY A 6 -4.32 -11.44 -26.81
N HIS A 7 -5.58 -11.19 -26.42
CA HIS A 7 -6.01 -11.24 -25.03
C HIS A 7 -6.09 -12.67 -24.53
N MET A 8 -5.08 -13.07 -23.75
CA MET A 8 -5.06 -14.32 -23.03
C MET A 8 -5.74 -14.12 -21.66
N GLN A 9 -6.83 -14.83 -21.42
CA GLN A 9 -7.56 -14.83 -20.15
C GLN A 9 -7.28 -16.11 -19.35
N ALA A 10 -7.10 -15.96 -18.05
CA ALA A 10 -7.12 -17.02 -17.06
C ALA A 10 -8.55 -17.20 -16.53
N PHE A 11 -8.91 -18.42 -16.14
CA PHE A 11 -10.19 -18.65 -15.49
C PHE A 11 -10.07 -18.41 -13.99
N ASN A 12 -11.19 -18.03 -13.36
CA ASN A 12 -11.33 -17.89 -11.91
C ASN A 12 -11.56 -19.24 -11.19
N ILE A 13 -11.21 -20.35 -11.84
CA ILE A 13 -11.22 -21.69 -11.27
C ILE A 13 -9.79 -22.23 -11.25
N ALA A 14 -9.46 -22.95 -10.18
CA ALA A 14 -8.15 -23.56 -9.99
C ALA A 14 -8.29 -25.03 -9.57
N TRP A 15 -7.25 -25.80 -9.86
CA TRP A 15 -7.13 -27.18 -9.40
C TRP A 15 -6.31 -27.22 -8.11
N ASP A 16 -6.88 -27.74 -7.04
CA ASP A 16 -6.17 -27.95 -5.78
C ASP A 16 -5.26 -29.17 -5.92
N THR A 17 -3.95 -28.93 -6.02
CA THR A 17 -2.93 -29.98 -6.20
C THR A 17 -2.58 -30.72 -4.91
N ARG A 18 -3.10 -30.30 -3.74
CA ARG A 18 -2.84 -30.98 -2.46
C ARG A 18 -3.42 -32.39 -2.49
N THR A 19 -2.96 -33.23 -1.57
CA THR A 19 -3.46 -34.61 -1.45
C THR A 19 -4.94 -34.64 -1.06
N LYS A 20 -5.64 -35.72 -1.39
CA LYS A 20 -7.04 -35.92 -0.97
C LYS A 20 -7.23 -35.85 0.55
N THR A 21 -6.24 -36.34 1.32
CA THR A 21 -6.25 -36.27 2.80
C THR A 21 -6.25 -34.84 3.32
N ASN A 22 -5.70 -33.90 2.56
CA ASN A 22 -5.64 -32.48 2.88
C ASN A 22 -6.74 -31.69 2.16
N GLY A 23 -7.79 -32.36 1.67
CA GLY A 23 -8.93 -31.73 0.99
C GLY A 23 -8.68 -31.30 -0.46
N GLY A 24 -7.55 -31.71 -1.07
CA GLY A 24 -7.21 -31.39 -2.44
C GLY A 24 -7.70 -32.41 -3.49
N GLN A 25 -7.10 -32.35 -4.68
CA GLN A 25 -7.52 -33.08 -5.89
C GLN A 25 -8.95 -32.74 -6.31
N ARG A 26 -9.27 -31.44 -6.34
CA ARG A 26 -10.58 -30.92 -6.73
C ARG A 26 -10.46 -29.59 -7.45
N TRP A 27 -11.41 -29.31 -8.33
CA TRP A 27 -11.63 -27.96 -8.85
C TRP A 27 -12.30 -27.10 -7.80
N PHE A 28 -11.90 -25.85 -7.71
CA PHE A 28 -12.52 -24.88 -6.83
C PHE A 28 -12.52 -23.49 -7.49
N HIS A 29 -13.44 -22.66 -7.04
CA HIS A 29 -13.55 -21.26 -7.48
C HIS A 29 -12.72 -20.37 -6.54
N LEU A 30 -11.97 -19.42 -7.09
CA LEU A 30 -11.07 -18.55 -6.31
C LEU A 30 -11.83 -17.59 -5.39
N GLN A 31 -13.00 -17.11 -5.82
CA GLN A 31 -13.90 -16.23 -5.07
C GLN A 31 -15.29 -16.90 -4.87
N PRO A 32 -15.44 -17.92 -4.02
CA PRO A 32 -16.65 -18.73 -3.92
C PRO A 32 -17.83 -18.00 -3.26
N ASN A 33 -17.56 -16.89 -2.56
CA ASN A 33 -18.56 -16.14 -1.79
C ASN A 33 -19.08 -14.90 -2.53
N GLU A 34 -18.60 -14.66 -3.75
CA GLU A 34 -18.96 -13.48 -4.54
C GLU A 34 -19.78 -13.89 -5.78
N PRO A 35 -20.89 -13.21 -6.09
CA PRO A 35 -21.61 -13.42 -7.33
C PRO A 35 -20.82 -12.81 -8.49
N ILE A 36 -20.02 -13.62 -9.19
CA ILE A 36 -19.22 -13.18 -10.33
C ILE A 36 -20.10 -13.03 -11.58
N THR A 37 -20.91 -11.97 -11.62
CA THR A 37 -21.68 -11.59 -12.82
C THR A 37 -20.78 -10.98 -13.89
N SER A 38 -21.31 -10.71 -15.09
CA SER A 38 -20.55 -10.03 -16.15
C SER A 38 -20.01 -8.67 -15.70
N GLU A 39 -20.66 -7.99 -14.76
CA GLU A 39 -20.29 -6.67 -14.27
C GLU A 39 -19.14 -6.71 -13.26
N HIS A 40 -18.90 -7.88 -12.67
CA HIS A 40 -17.97 -8.07 -11.58
C HIS A 40 -16.50 -7.97 -12.06
N PRO A 41 -15.60 -7.28 -11.33
CA PRO A 41 -14.20 -7.10 -11.77
C PRO A 41 -13.43 -8.42 -11.98
N PHE A 42 -13.78 -9.48 -11.26
CA PHE A 42 -13.16 -10.81 -11.37
C PHE A 42 -13.82 -11.74 -12.41
N PHE A 43 -14.81 -11.27 -13.17
CA PHE A 43 -15.37 -12.05 -14.27
C PHE A 43 -14.29 -12.34 -15.31
N TRP A 44 -14.31 -13.54 -15.90
CA TRP A 44 -13.20 -14.09 -16.69
C TRP A 44 -12.80 -13.25 -17.92
N GLN A 45 -13.69 -12.40 -18.46
CA GLN A 45 -13.36 -11.46 -19.55
C GLN A 45 -12.74 -10.14 -19.07
N ARG A 46 -12.74 -9.88 -17.76
CA ARG A 46 -12.31 -8.61 -17.19
C ARG A 46 -10.81 -8.58 -16.94
N HIS A 47 -10.29 -7.37 -16.80
CA HIS A 47 -8.84 -7.12 -16.78
C HIS A 47 -8.08 -7.85 -15.66
N PHE A 48 -8.70 -8.16 -14.51
CA PHE A 48 -8.03 -8.92 -13.44
C PHE A 48 -7.75 -10.38 -13.80
N GLN A 49 -8.42 -10.90 -14.84
CA GLN A 49 -8.21 -12.27 -15.32
C GLN A 49 -7.29 -12.31 -16.54
N ASN A 50 -6.79 -11.16 -17.01
CA ASN A 50 -5.93 -11.09 -18.17
C ASN A 50 -4.50 -11.57 -17.85
N TRP A 51 -4.13 -12.71 -18.41
CA TRP A 51 -2.84 -13.37 -18.20
C TRP A 51 -1.66 -12.51 -18.69
N ASN A 52 -1.79 -11.83 -19.84
CA ASN A 52 -0.72 -10.98 -20.39
C ASN A 52 -0.31 -9.91 -19.35
N SER A 53 -1.29 -9.27 -18.72
CA SER A 53 -1.04 -8.14 -17.82
C SER A 53 -0.78 -8.55 -16.37
N ARG A 54 -1.39 -9.65 -15.89
CA ARG A 54 -1.37 -10.05 -14.47
C ARG A 54 -0.37 -11.15 -14.14
N CYS A 55 -0.07 -12.03 -15.08
CA CYS A 55 0.61 -13.30 -14.79
C CYS A 55 1.94 -13.43 -15.54
N ALA A 56 1.94 -13.10 -16.83
CA ALA A 56 3.02 -13.48 -17.73
C ALA A 56 4.39 -12.93 -17.31
N GLU A 57 4.47 -11.69 -16.82
CA GLU A 57 5.74 -11.09 -16.36
C GLU A 57 6.42 -11.92 -15.26
N CYS A 58 5.65 -12.53 -14.34
CA CYS A 58 6.19 -13.33 -13.24
C CYS A 58 6.30 -14.83 -13.56
N HIS A 59 5.64 -15.29 -14.63
CA HIS A 59 5.52 -16.73 -14.97
C HIS A 59 6.23 -17.12 -16.27
N THR A 60 6.96 -16.20 -16.91
CA THR A 60 7.69 -16.44 -18.15
C THR A 60 9.11 -15.87 -18.09
N THR A 61 9.96 -16.30 -19.02
CA THR A 61 11.31 -15.75 -19.22
C THR A 61 11.33 -14.87 -20.47
N GLY A 62 11.99 -13.71 -20.40
CA GLY A 62 12.12 -12.81 -21.55
C GLY A 62 10.79 -12.21 -22.01
N TYR A 63 9.93 -11.82 -21.06
CA TYR A 63 8.58 -11.35 -21.33
C TYR A 63 8.55 -9.99 -22.03
N GLU A 64 7.94 -9.93 -23.21
CA GLU A 64 7.58 -8.71 -23.92
C GLU A 64 6.07 -8.60 -24.04
N LYS A 65 5.48 -7.64 -23.31
CA LYS A 65 4.02 -7.47 -23.27
C LYS A 65 3.43 -7.07 -24.62
N ASN A 66 4.08 -6.11 -25.31
CA ASN A 66 3.68 -5.55 -26.61
C ASN A 66 2.19 -5.18 -26.67
N TYR A 67 1.71 -4.44 -25.66
CA TYR A 67 0.34 -3.94 -25.62
C TYR A 67 0.19 -2.69 -26.50
N GLN A 68 -0.82 -2.69 -27.36
CA GLN A 68 -1.17 -1.60 -28.25
C GLN A 68 -2.42 -0.89 -27.72
N ILE A 69 -2.27 0.38 -27.33
CA ILE A 69 -3.33 1.17 -26.70
C ILE A 69 -4.47 1.43 -27.69
N ASP A 70 -4.15 1.89 -28.90
CA ASP A 70 -5.14 2.34 -29.89
C ASP A 70 -6.10 1.22 -30.34
N THR A 71 -5.60 -0.01 -30.42
CA THR A 71 -6.38 -1.19 -30.82
C THR A 71 -6.83 -2.03 -29.64
N ASN A 72 -6.43 -1.67 -28.41
CA ASN A 72 -6.59 -2.46 -27.20
C ASN A 72 -6.26 -3.95 -27.47
N SER A 73 -5.01 -4.23 -27.85
CA SER A 73 -4.59 -5.57 -28.27
C SER A 73 -3.20 -5.91 -27.75
N TYR A 74 -2.90 -7.19 -27.61
CA TYR A 74 -1.58 -7.70 -27.22
C TYR A 74 -0.89 -8.41 -28.38
N ALA A 75 0.41 -8.19 -28.53
CA ALA A 75 1.30 -8.98 -29.39
C ALA A 75 2.40 -9.63 -28.56
N THR A 76 1.98 -10.25 -27.45
CA THR A 76 2.84 -10.76 -26.39
C THR A 76 3.84 -11.81 -26.89
N GLN A 77 5.09 -11.69 -26.46
CA GLN A 77 6.16 -12.65 -26.74
C GLN A 77 6.90 -13.01 -25.45
N PHE A 78 7.48 -14.22 -25.41
CA PHE A 78 8.34 -14.67 -24.33
C PHE A 78 9.25 -15.79 -24.84
N ALA A 79 10.41 -15.97 -24.21
CA ALA A 79 11.36 -17.02 -24.56
C ALA A 79 10.97 -18.39 -23.99
N GLU A 80 10.44 -18.42 -22.76
CA GLU A 80 10.04 -19.64 -22.07
C GLU A 80 8.74 -19.44 -21.27
N ALA A 81 7.88 -20.46 -21.24
CA ALA A 81 6.60 -20.45 -20.50
C ALA A 81 6.76 -20.74 -18.99
N THR A 82 7.96 -20.54 -18.45
CA THR A 82 8.35 -20.77 -17.04
C THR A 82 9.42 -19.75 -16.64
N VAL A 83 9.69 -19.62 -15.34
CA VAL A 83 10.85 -18.85 -14.84
C VAL A 83 12.11 -19.68 -15.01
N GLY A 84 12.89 -19.35 -16.04
CA GLY A 84 14.14 -20.01 -16.43
C GLY A 84 15.39 -19.32 -15.87
N CYS A 85 16.56 -19.83 -16.25
CA CYS A 85 17.85 -19.31 -15.78
C CYS A 85 18.03 -17.82 -16.13
N GLU A 86 17.58 -17.40 -17.31
CA GLU A 86 17.79 -16.04 -17.81
C GLU A 86 16.97 -14.98 -17.06
N SER A 87 15.88 -15.38 -16.37
CA SER A 87 15.10 -14.47 -15.52
C SER A 87 15.92 -13.90 -14.35
N CYS A 88 16.93 -14.64 -13.90
CA CYS A 88 17.79 -14.23 -12.77
C CYS A 88 19.24 -13.93 -13.19
N HIS A 89 19.75 -14.58 -14.23
CA HIS A 89 21.16 -14.49 -14.64
C HIS A 89 21.37 -13.61 -15.88
N GLY A 90 20.29 -13.16 -16.52
CA GLY A 90 20.34 -12.49 -17.82
C GLY A 90 20.60 -13.45 -18.98
N PRO A 91 20.79 -12.92 -20.20
CA PRO A 91 20.95 -13.75 -21.41
C PRO A 91 22.08 -14.78 -21.30
N ALA A 92 21.81 -16.03 -21.71
CA ALA A 92 22.72 -17.17 -21.57
C ALA A 92 23.47 -17.55 -22.86
N ALA A 93 23.42 -16.73 -23.92
CA ALA A 93 24.05 -17.05 -25.21
C ALA A 93 25.57 -17.32 -25.09
N LEU A 94 26.27 -16.51 -24.28
CA LEU A 94 27.69 -16.72 -23.99
C LEU A 94 27.91 -17.97 -23.13
N HIS A 95 27.07 -18.20 -22.12
CA HIS A 95 27.09 -19.44 -21.32
C HIS A 95 26.99 -20.70 -22.20
N GLN A 96 26.05 -20.74 -23.14
CA GLN A 96 25.91 -21.87 -24.08
C GLN A 96 27.16 -22.08 -24.93
N THR A 97 27.79 -20.99 -25.37
CA THR A 97 29.03 -21.06 -26.17
C THR A 97 30.19 -21.61 -25.32
N GLN A 98 30.34 -21.13 -24.10
CA GLN A 98 31.39 -21.57 -23.18
C GLN A 98 31.22 -23.03 -22.75
N ALA A 99 29.99 -23.46 -22.45
CA ALA A 99 29.66 -24.82 -22.05
C ALA A 99 30.06 -25.88 -23.09
N LYS A 100 29.96 -25.56 -24.39
CA LYS A 100 30.39 -26.46 -25.48
C LYS A 100 31.89 -26.75 -25.47
N SER A 101 32.69 -25.85 -24.90
CA SER A 101 34.15 -25.96 -24.85
C SER A 101 34.69 -26.31 -23.45
N ASP A 102 33.81 -26.45 -22.46
CA ASP A 102 34.12 -26.57 -21.02
C ASP A 102 35.11 -25.49 -20.52
N LYS A 103 35.05 -24.31 -21.12
CA LYS A 103 35.89 -23.15 -20.78
C LYS A 103 35.01 -21.99 -20.35
N PHE A 104 34.80 -21.89 -19.06
CA PHE A 104 33.98 -20.84 -18.44
C PHE A 104 34.82 -19.64 -18.01
N ASP A 105 34.29 -18.44 -18.23
CA ASP A 105 34.79 -17.25 -17.55
C ASP A 105 34.37 -17.23 -16.06
N ARG A 106 34.75 -16.17 -15.35
CA ARG A 106 34.43 -15.99 -13.92
C ARG A 106 32.93 -16.08 -13.61
N ASN A 107 32.08 -15.64 -14.53
CA ASN A 107 30.62 -15.63 -14.38
C ASN A 107 29.95 -16.77 -15.15
N LYS A 108 30.73 -17.72 -15.65
CA LYS A 108 30.28 -18.83 -16.50
C LYS A 108 29.48 -18.36 -17.72
N GLY A 109 29.81 -17.19 -18.27
CA GLY A 109 29.18 -16.67 -19.49
C GLY A 109 27.81 -16.04 -19.28
N PHE A 110 27.41 -15.75 -18.04
CA PHE A 110 26.22 -14.94 -17.74
C PHE A 110 26.57 -13.46 -17.58
N THR A 111 25.66 -12.58 -18.03
CA THR A 111 25.83 -11.13 -17.96
C THR A 111 25.67 -10.59 -16.53
N GLN A 112 24.96 -11.30 -15.67
CA GLN A 112 24.77 -10.93 -14.26
C GLN A 112 25.49 -11.91 -13.33
N SER A 113 26.55 -11.43 -12.66
CA SER A 113 27.17 -12.16 -11.56
C SER A 113 26.38 -11.92 -10.28
N LEU A 114 25.73 -12.95 -9.76
CA LEU A 114 25.09 -12.86 -8.45
C LEU A 114 26.17 -12.81 -7.37
N ALA A 115 26.06 -11.83 -6.48
CA ALA A 115 26.95 -11.74 -5.34
C ALA A 115 26.68 -12.88 -4.35
N LYS A 116 27.71 -13.27 -3.57
CA LYS A 116 27.56 -14.33 -2.58
C LYS A 116 26.65 -13.87 -1.44
N PRO A 117 25.79 -14.74 -0.89
CA PRO A 117 25.01 -14.40 0.28
C PRO A 117 25.92 -14.04 1.46
N PRO A 118 25.49 -13.12 2.33
CA PRO A 118 26.22 -12.79 3.54
C PRO A 118 26.38 -14.00 4.46
N VAL A 119 27.53 -14.10 5.11
CA VAL A 119 27.89 -15.20 6.02
C VAL A 119 27.68 -14.76 7.46
N TRP A 120 27.03 -15.61 8.24
CA TRP A 120 26.70 -15.38 9.63
C TRP A 120 27.44 -16.38 10.52
N GLY A 121 27.88 -15.94 11.70
CA GLY A 121 28.60 -16.78 12.65
C GLY A 121 28.35 -16.38 14.09
N PHE A 122 28.39 -17.36 14.99
CA PHE A 122 28.24 -17.13 16.42
C PHE A 122 29.57 -16.66 17.03
N SER A 123 29.50 -15.63 17.87
CA SER A 123 30.55 -15.38 18.86
C SER A 123 30.37 -16.36 20.05
N PRO A 124 31.42 -16.70 20.81
CA PRO A 124 31.37 -17.74 21.85
C PRO A 124 30.30 -17.59 22.95
N LYS A 125 29.74 -16.38 23.14
CA LYS A 125 28.74 -16.08 24.18
C LYS A 125 27.45 -15.48 23.64
N ASP A 126 27.36 -15.25 22.33
CA ASP A 126 26.22 -14.54 21.77
C ASP A 126 25.09 -15.55 21.47
N PRO A 127 23.86 -15.32 21.96
CA PRO A 127 22.72 -16.17 21.62
C PRO A 127 22.28 -15.98 20.16
N ILE A 128 22.73 -14.91 19.49
CA ILE A 128 22.40 -14.57 18.11
C ILE A 128 23.70 -14.38 17.32
N ALA A 129 23.75 -14.93 16.11
CA ALA A 129 24.89 -14.80 15.21
C ALA A 129 25.06 -13.37 14.69
N ASN A 130 26.31 -12.98 14.44
CA ASN A 130 26.67 -11.72 13.84
C ASN A 130 27.07 -11.90 12.38
N LEU A 131 26.97 -10.82 11.60
CA LEU A 131 27.44 -10.79 10.23
C LEU A 131 28.99 -10.85 10.21
N VAL A 132 29.55 -11.83 9.50
CA VAL A 132 31.00 -12.10 9.43
C VAL A 132 31.61 -11.64 8.09
N SER A 133 30.80 -11.56 7.04
CA SER A 133 31.22 -11.06 5.72
C SER A 133 30.74 -9.62 5.48
N ASP A 134 31.13 -9.01 4.36
CA ASP A 134 30.49 -7.78 3.90
C ASP A 134 28.98 -8.00 3.67
N GLY A 135 28.18 -7.00 4.02
CA GLY A 135 26.75 -7.01 3.74
C GLY A 135 26.49 -6.94 2.23
N ASN A 136 25.47 -7.65 1.75
CA ASN A 136 25.12 -7.64 0.33
C ASN A 136 23.62 -7.61 0.09
N SER A 137 23.11 -6.41 -0.23
CA SER A 137 21.70 -6.19 -0.54
C SER A 137 21.35 -6.41 -2.01
N GLN A 138 22.33 -6.54 -2.92
CA GLN A 138 22.06 -6.76 -4.34
C GLN A 138 21.34 -8.09 -4.58
N TYR A 139 21.64 -9.10 -3.75
CA TYR A 139 20.98 -10.40 -3.81
C TYR A 139 19.47 -10.31 -3.58
N MET A 140 19.03 -9.41 -2.70
CA MET A 140 17.60 -9.22 -2.40
C MET A 140 16.84 -8.62 -3.58
N GLN A 141 17.50 -7.76 -4.36
CA GLN A 141 16.87 -7.03 -5.47
C GLN A 141 16.38 -7.97 -6.58
N GLN A 142 17.12 -9.05 -6.85
CA GLN A 142 16.73 -10.03 -7.87
C GLN A 142 15.46 -10.79 -7.46
N CYS A 143 15.37 -11.21 -6.19
CA CYS A 143 14.16 -11.87 -5.68
C CYS A 143 12.96 -10.91 -5.65
N ALA A 144 13.21 -9.64 -5.33
CA ALA A 144 12.19 -8.60 -5.23
C ALA A 144 11.36 -8.45 -6.50
N ASP A 145 11.98 -8.67 -7.66
CA ASP A 145 11.33 -8.47 -8.95
C ASP A 145 10.19 -9.47 -9.20
N CYS A 146 10.13 -10.60 -8.49
CA CYS A 146 8.98 -11.52 -8.55
C CYS A 146 8.23 -11.62 -7.21
N HIS A 147 8.96 -11.52 -6.08
CA HIS A 147 8.43 -11.74 -4.74
C HIS A 147 7.98 -10.45 -4.03
N SER A 148 7.44 -9.50 -4.79
CA SER A 148 6.95 -8.24 -4.23
C SER A 148 5.69 -7.73 -4.92
N ARG A 149 4.83 -7.09 -4.13
CA ARG A 149 3.75 -6.25 -4.62
C ARG A 149 4.33 -4.92 -5.11
N ARG A 150 4.40 -4.75 -6.43
CA ARG A 150 5.10 -3.63 -7.06
C ARG A 150 4.37 -3.13 -8.31
N LEU A 151 4.77 -1.95 -8.78
CA LEU A 151 4.45 -1.44 -10.12
C LEU A 151 5.76 -1.27 -10.91
N PRO A 152 5.89 -1.84 -12.13
CA PRO A 152 7.02 -1.59 -13.01
C PRO A 152 7.06 -0.12 -13.47
N ILE A 153 8.24 0.49 -13.47
CA ILE A 153 8.48 1.87 -13.90
C ILE A 153 9.61 2.00 -14.92
N SER A 154 10.31 0.92 -15.25
CA SER A 154 11.26 0.86 -16.37
C SER A 154 11.12 -0.45 -17.13
N ASP A 155 11.42 -0.39 -18.42
CA ASP A 155 11.60 -1.58 -19.23
C ASP A 155 12.88 -2.33 -18.81
N LYS A 156 12.75 -3.64 -18.58
CA LYS A 156 13.86 -4.52 -18.19
C LYS A 156 14.83 -4.76 -19.36
N THR A 157 14.37 -4.64 -20.60
CA THR A 157 15.15 -4.92 -21.82
C THR A 157 16.14 -3.80 -22.17
N GLN A 158 15.88 -2.55 -21.75
CA GLN A 158 16.67 -1.38 -22.15
C GLN A 158 17.95 -1.14 -21.33
N ASN A 159 18.18 -1.89 -20.25
CA ASN A 159 19.23 -1.60 -19.26
C ASN A 159 20.51 -2.45 -19.39
N VAL A 160 20.72 -3.13 -20.52
CA VAL A 160 21.85 -4.07 -20.68
C VAL A 160 23.21 -3.36 -20.79
N SER A 161 23.26 -2.08 -21.16
CA SER A 161 24.51 -1.49 -21.68
C SER A 161 25.30 -0.53 -20.77
N LYS A 162 24.82 -0.07 -19.59
CA LYS A 162 25.59 0.96 -18.82
C LYS A 162 25.68 0.78 -17.30
N ARG A 163 24.77 0.04 -16.66
CA ARG A 163 24.82 -0.38 -15.23
C ARG A 163 23.62 -1.31 -15.01
N PRO A 164 23.72 -2.42 -14.25
CA PRO A 164 22.53 -3.14 -13.84
C PRO A 164 21.62 -2.18 -13.05
N ALA A 165 20.41 -1.92 -13.56
CA ALA A 165 19.45 -1.05 -12.89
C ALA A 165 19.06 -1.67 -11.54
N GLY A 166 19.01 -0.86 -10.47
CA GLY A 166 18.58 -1.34 -9.18
C GLY A 166 17.08 -1.66 -9.16
N TYR A 167 16.63 -2.45 -8.19
CA TYR A 167 15.20 -2.77 -8.06
C TYR A 167 14.32 -1.52 -8.00
N HIS A 168 14.75 -0.48 -7.29
CA HIS A 168 14.05 0.81 -7.19
C HIS A 168 14.15 1.70 -8.44
N ASP A 169 14.95 1.32 -9.43
CA ASP A 169 14.98 1.96 -10.75
C ASP A 169 14.03 1.25 -11.74
N LEU A 170 13.78 -0.03 -11.51
CA LEU A 170 12.89 -0.85 -12.32
C LEU A 170 11.45 -0.83 -11.79
N ASN A 171 11.27 -0.72 -10.48
CA ASN A 171 10.00 -0.95 -9.81
C ASN A 171 9.75 0.05 -8.68
N THR A 172 8.48 0.38 -8.47
CA THR A 172 8.00 0.98 -7.22
C THR A 172 7.36 -0.09 -6.34
N LEU A 173 8.02 -0.42 -5.23
CA LEU A 173 7.46 -1.28 -4.18
C LEU A 173 6.27 -0.61 -3.49
N SER A 174 5.21 -1.37 -3.23
CA SER A 174 4.07 -0.90 -2.42
C SER A 174 4.52 -0.69 -0.97
N LEU A 175 4.16 0.44 -0.37
CA LEU A 175 4.36 0.69 1.05
C LEU A 175 3.26 -0.01 1.88
N MET A 176 3.39 0.00 3.19
CA MET A 176 2.43 -0.65 4.10
C MET A 176 1.12 0.14 4.22
N SER A 177 0.17 -0.06 3.31
CA SER A 177 -1.16 0.57 3.41
C SER A 177 -2.16 -0.28 4.23
N SER A 178 -3.27 0.32 4.66
CA SER A 178 -4.34 -0.30 5.45
C SER A 178 -5.10 -1.43 4.73
N GLU A 179 -5.03 -1.46 3.40
CA GLU A 179 -5.64 -2.48 2.57
C GLU A 179 -4.76 -3.73 2.54
N LEU A 180 -3.44 -3.55 2.56
CA LEU A 180 -2.46 -4.62 2.36
C LEU A 180 -1.94 -5.20 3.68
N TYR A 181 -1.88 -4.40 4.74
CA TYR A 181 -1.32 -4.77 6.03
C TYR A 181 -2.26 -4.40 7.18
N PHE A 182 -2.20 -5.17 8.26
CA PHE A 182 -2.67 -4.71 9.55
C PHE A 182 -1.77 -3.58 10.04
N ASP A 183 -2.26 -2.75 10.96
CA ASP A 183 -1.47 -1.62 11.46
C ASP A 183 -0.20 -2.06 12.20
N ASP A 184 -0.06 -3.33 12.58
CA ASP A 184 1.18 -3.91 13.11
C ASP A 184 2.14 -4.51 12.10
N GLY A 185 1.85 -4.36 10.81
CA GLY A 185 2.69 -4.81 9.72
C GLY A 185 2.52 -6.28 9.36
N GLN A 186 1.66 -7.02 10.09
CA GLN A 186 1.24 -8.34 9.66
C GLN A 186 0.49 -8.24 8.33
N ILE A 187 0.68 -9.24 7.48
CA ILE A 187 0.05 -9.27 6.15
C ILE A 187 -1.47 -9.43 6.30
N LYS A 188 -2.24 -8.56 5.62
CA LYS A 188 -3.70 -8.61 5.56
C LYS A 188 -4.20 -9.17 4.23
N ASP A 189 -3.64 -8.67 3.13
CA ASP A 189 -3.90 -9.13 1.76
C ASP A 189 -2.59 -9.53 1.07
N GLU A 190 -2.66 -10.17 -0.09
CA GLU A 190 -1.49 -10.76 -0.74
C GLU A 190 -0.46 -9.70 -1.19
N VAL A 191 0.70 -9.69 -0.51
CA VAL A 191 1.82 -8.75 -0.75
C VAL A 191 3.12 -9.43 -1.18
N PHE A 192 3.05 -10.73 -1.46
CA PHE A 192 4.20 -11.64 -1.56
C PHE A 192 4.98 -11.63 -0.25
N VAL A 193 6.30 -11.41 -0.28
CA VAL A 193 7.13 -11.48 0.94
C VAL A 193 8.11 -10.33 1.11
N MET A 194 8.49 -9.63 0.03
CA MET A 194 9.54 -8.60 0.12
C MET A 194 9.14 -7.43 1.04
N GLY A 195 7.91 -6.93 0.91
CA GLY A 195 7.44 -5.82 1.74
C GLY A 195 7.49 -6.16 3.23
N SER A 196 7.03 -7.36 3.59
CA SER A 196 7.07 -7.89 4.96
C SER A 196 8.49 -8.14 5.44
N PHE A 197 9.34 -8.76 4.61
CA PHE A 197 10.74 -8.99 4.93
C PHE A 197 11.48 -7.70 5.29
N LEU A 198 11.28 -6.64 4.51
CA LEU A 198 11.91 -5.33 4.75
C LEU A 198 11.46 -4.65 6.05
N GLN A 199 10.39 -5.11 6.70
CA GLN A 199 10.03 -4.65 8.04
C GLN A 199 10.97 -5.20 9.11
N SER A 200 11.49 -6.41 8.89
CA SER A 200 12.12 -7.22 9.93
C SER A 200 13.48 -6.69 10.40
N LYS A 201 13.83 -7.06 11.64
CA LYS A 201 15.18 -6.85 12.19
C LYS A 201 16.23 -7.64 11.39
N MET A 202 15.85 -8.79 10.82
CA MET A 202 16.73 -9.61 9.98
C MET A 202 17.13 -8.88 8.69
N ALA A 203 16.18 -8.26 7.99
CA ALA A 203 16.48 -7.46 6.80
C ALA A 203 17.38 -6.27 7.15
N LYS A 204 17.11 -5.57 8.25
CA LYS A 204 17.97 -4.47 8.74
C LYS A 204 19.39 -4.95 9.05
N ALA A 205 19.54 -6.15 9.61
CA ALA A 205 20.85 -6.73 9.92
C ALA A 205 21.61 -7.25 8.67
N GLY A 206 20.93 -7.37 7.52
CA GLY A 206 21.52 -7.81 6.26
C GLY A 206 21.29 -9.28 5.90
N VAL A 207 20.35 -9.96 6.55
CA VAL A 207 19.93 -11.31 6.15
C VAL A 207 19.28 -11.25 4.76
N THR A 208 19.52 -12.28 3.96
CA THR A 208 18.96 -12.40 2.60
C THR A 208 18.07 -13.63 2.45
N CYS A 209 17.21 -13.65 1.42
CA CYS A 209 16.35 -14.81 1.12
C CYS A 209 17.15 -16.12 1.02
N SER A 210 18.36 -16.07 0.45
CA SER A 210 19.18 -17.26 0.28
C SER A 210 19.93 -17.70 1.53
N ASN A 211 19.85 -16.97 2.65
CA ASN A 211 20.29 -17.53 3.94
C ASN A 211 19.32 -18.64 4.41
N CYS A 212 18.04 -18.57 4.01
CA CYS A 212 17.02 -19.56 4.38
C CYS A 212 16.63 -20.48 3.20
N HIS A 213 16.55 -19.94 1.99
CA HIS A 213 16.09 -20.64 0.79
C HIS A 213 17.21 -21.03 -0.16
N ASN A 214 17.01 -22.11 -0.89
CA ASN A 214 17.81 -22.44 -2.07
C ASN A 214 17.14 -21.79 -3.31
N PRO A 215 17.82 -20.87 -4.02
CA PRO A 215 17.22 -20.13 -5.13
C PRO A 215 16.91 -21.00 -6.36
N HIS A 216 17.52 -22.18 -6.49
CA HIS A 216 17.32 -23.06 -7.64
C HIS A 216 16.24 -24.11 -7.40
N THR A 217 16.11 -24.60 -6.16
CA THR A 217 15.08 -25.59 -5.83
C THR A 217 13.81 -24.97 -5.24
N GLY A 218 13.87 -23.71 -4.80
CA GLY A 218 12.80 -23.02 -4.06
C GLY A 218 12.59 -23.55 -2.64
N LYS A 219 13.29 -24.61 -2.23
CA LYS A 219 13.14 -25.24 -0.91
C LYS A 219 13.97 -24.52 0.15
N LEU A 220 13.62 -24.75 1.42
CA LEU A 220 14.48 -24.36 2.53
C LEU A 220 15.82 -25.10 2.47
N LYS A 221 16.90 -24.44 2.90
CA LYS A 221 18.22 -25.04 3.04
C LYS A 221 18.28 -26.07 4.17
N PHE A 222 17.57 -25.79 5.25
CA PHE A 222 17.45 -26.63 6.44
C PHE A 222 15.97 -26.81 6.78
N SER A 223 15.62 -27.90 7.47
CA SER A 223 14.23 -28.22 7.80
C SER A 223 13.81 -27.66 9.16
N GLY A 224 12.57 -27.18 9.27
CA GLY A 224 12.00 -26.73 10.55
C GLY A 224 12.83 -25.64 11.23
N ASN A 225 12.93 -25.72 12.55
CA ASN A 225 13.65 -24.74 13.39
C ASN A 225 15.14 -24.63 13.04
N GLN A 226 15.74 -25.63 12.41
CA GLN A 226 17.13 -25.56 11.94
C GLN A 226 17.36 -24.40 10.95
N THR A 227 16.32 -23.95 10.25
CA THR A 227 16.40 -22.75 9.42
C THR A 227 16.72 -21.51 10.24
N CYS A 228 16.06 -21.35 11.39
CA CYS A 228 16.21 -20.22 12.30
C CYS A 228 17.49 -20.35 13.13
N THR A 229 17.84 -21.58 13.53
CA THR A 229 18.97 -21.80 14.44
C THR A 229 20.35 -21.70 13.80
N GLN A 230 20.40 -21.46 12.49
CA GLN A 230 21.60 -20.95 11.80
C GLN A 230 22.11 -19.63 12.42
N CYS A 231 21.18 -18.80 12.90
CA CYS A 231 21.50 -17.48 13.47
C CYS A 231 20.98 -17.32 14.91
N HIS A 232 20.03 -18.13 15.36
CA HIS A 232 19.48 -18.08 16.71
C HIS A 232 19.86 -19.36 17.47
N ASN A 233 20.76 -19.29 18.44
CA ASN A 233 21.31 -20.50 19.06
C ASN A 233 20.20 -21.44 19.57
N ALA A 234 20.21 -22.70 19.09
CA ALA A 234 19.22 -23.71 19.44
C ALA A 234 19.14 -23.94 20.96
N THR A 235 20.27 -23.86 21.67
CA THR A 235 20.31 -24.03 23.14
C THR A 235 19.68 -22.87 23.91
N THR A 236 19.24 -21.82 23.21
CA THR A 236 18.53 -20.67 23.79
C THR A 236 17.10 -20.57 23.26
N TYR A 237 16.89 -20.78 21.96
CA TYR A 237 15.63 -20.48 21.29
C TYR A 237 14.80 -21.70 20.86
N ASP A 238 15.41 -22.89 20.72
CA ASP A 238 14.73 -24.12 20.29
C ASP A 238 14.55 -25.08 21.47
N LEU A 239 14.08 -24.54 22.59
CA LEU A 239 13.84 -25.27 23.84
C LEU A 239 12.47 -24.92 24.45
N PRO A 240 11.85 -25.83 25.22
CA PRO A 240 10.56 -25.60 25.86
C PRO A 240 10.51 -24.34 26.73
N GLU A 241 11.62 -23.90 27.30
CA GLU A 241 11.70 -22.65 28.05
C GLU A 241 11.39 -21.43 27.16
N HIS A 242 11.84 -21.45 25.90
CA HIS A 242 11.61 -20.36 24.95
C HIS A 242 10.27 -20.42 24.24
N HIS A 243 9.71 -21.60 23.94
CA HIS A 243 8.45 -21.74 23.20
C HIS A 243 7.25 -22.24 24.03
N GLN A 244 7.46 -22.72 25.26
CA GLN A 244 6.43 -23.21 26.22
C GLN A 244 5.55 -24.34 25.72
N HIS A 245 6.06 -25.10 24.77
CA HIS A 245 5.38 -26.28 24.24
C HIS A 245 6.27 -27.50 24.43
N LYS A 246 5.69 -28.70 24.32
CA LYS A 246 6.48 -29.92 24.22
C LYS A 246 7.25 -29.91 22.91
N MET A 247 8.49 -30.41 22.91
CA MET A 247 9.26 -30.64 21.68
C MET A 247 8.45 -31.44 20.65
N ASP A 248 8.74 -31.21 19.37
CA ASP A 248 8.12 -31.89 18.23
C ASP A 248 6.60 -31.68 18.10
N THR A 249 6.06 -30.64 18.73
CA THR A 249 4.67 -30.21 18.52
C THR A 249 4.60 -29.03 17.55
N PRO A 250 3.45 -28.75 16.91
CA PRO A 250 3.26 -27.55 16.11
C PRO A 250 3.59 -26.26 16.89
N GLY A 251 3.26 -26.17 18.18
CA GLY A 251 3.57 -25.01 19.02
C GLY A 251 5.07 -24.83 19.31
N ALA A 252 5.91 -25.85 19.08
CA ALA A 252 7.36 -25.75 19.19
C ALA A 252 8.04 -25.22 17.92
N GLN A 253 7.33 -25.08 16.80
CA GLN A 253 7.91 -24.59 15.54
C GLN A 253 8.00 -23.06 15.55
N CYS A 254 9.21 -22.50 15.41
CA CYS A 254 9.44 -21.04 15.43
C CYS A 254 8.53 -20.30 14.43
N VAL A 255 8.34 -20.88 13.25
CA VAL A 255 7.55 -20.29 12.17
C VAL A 255 6.06 -20.20 12.48
N ASN A 256 5.52 -21.00 13.41
CA ASN A 256 4.09 -20.94 13.74
C ASN A 256 3.75 -19.73 14.61
N CYS A 257 4.71 -19.17 15.35
CA CYS A 257 4.53 -17.95 16.13
C CYS A 257 5.11 -16.72 15.42
N HIS A 258 6.29 -16.86 14.80
CA HIS A 258 7.01 -15.72 14.22
C HIS A 258 6.72 -15.49 12.73
N MET A 259 6.20 -16.50 12.03
CA MET A 259 5.85 -16.40 10.62
C MET A 259 4.45 -16.99 10.41
N PRO A 260 3.42 -16.48 11.12
CA PRO A 260 2.08 -17.06 11.05
C PRO A 260 1.62 -17.15 9.60
N ALA A 261 0.98 -18.26 9.26
CA ALA A 261 0.51 -18.49 7.91
C ALA A 261 -0.88 -17.87 7.74
N ARG A 262 -1.14 -17.30 6.56
CA ARG A 262 -2.48 -16.94 6.12
C ARG A 262 -2.78 -17.67 4.82
N THR A 263 -3.99 -18.20 4.72
CA THR A 263 -4.46 -18.85 3.51
C THR A 263 -4.97 -17.79 2.53
N TYR A 264 -4.39 -17.76 1.33
CA TYR A 264 -4.88 -16.96 0.22
C TYR A 264 -5.42 -17.88 -0.87
N MET A 265 -6.25 -17.34 -1.75
CA MET A 265 -6.82 -18.08 -2.88
C MET A 265 -7.39 -19.45 -2.47
N GLN A 266 -8.06 -19.51 -1.32
CA GLN A 266 -8.68 -20.68 -0.67
C GLN A 266 -7.72 -21.79 -0.16
N VAL A 267 -6.58 -22.01 -0.80
CA VAL A 267 -5.79 -23.24 -0.59
C VAL A 267 -4.28 -23.00 -0.46
N ASP A 268 -3.84 -21.75 -0.57
CA ASP A 268 -2.42 -21.40 -0.62
C ASP A 268 -1.97 -20.72 0.68
N ASP A 269 -1.43 -21.52 1.60
CA ASP A 269 -0.92 -21.04 2.88
C ASP A 269 0.43 -20.34 2.67
N ARG A 270 0.48 -19.04 2.97
CA ARG A 270 1.70 -18.23 2.86
C ARG A 270 2.11 -17.70 4.22
N ARG A 271 3.39 -17.87 4.52
CA ARG A 271 4.03 -17.47 5.79
C ARG A 271 4.37 -15.99 5.76
N ASP A 272 4.02 -15.26 6.81
CA ASP A 272 4.47 -13.88 6.98
C ASP A 272 5.99 -13.81 7.15
N HIS A 273 6.65 -12.85 6.48
CA HIS A 273 8.10 -12.64 6.53
C HIS A 273 8.49 -11.38 7.32
N SER A 274 7.59 -10.77 8.09
CA SER A 274 7.88 -9.69 9.03
C SER A 274 8.58 -10.17 10.31
N PHE A 275 8.49 -11.47 10.62
CA PHE A 275 9.08 -12.11 11.81
C PHE A 275 8.59 -11.50 13.13
N VAL A 276 7.29 -11.20 13.21
CA VAL A 276 6.68 -10.57 14.39
C VAL A 276 6.81 -11.45 15.64
N ILE A 277 6.80 -10.81 16.81
CA ILE A 277 6.68 -11.49 18.09
C ILE A 277 5.21 -11.33 18.53
N PRO A 278 4.45 -12.41 18.77
CA PRO A 278 3.05 -12.29 19.17
C PRO A 278 2.86 -11.37 20.38
N ASN A 279 1.94 -10.41 20.26
CA ASN A 279 1.65 -9.43 21.30
C ASN A 279 0.12 -9.23 21.40
N ALA A 280 -0.49 -9.82 22.43
CA ALA A 280 -1.94 -9.80 22.60
C ALA A 280 -2.50 -8.40 22.93
N GLU A 281 -1.74 -7.54 23.60
CA GLU A 281 -2.15 -6.17 23.90
C GLU A 281 -2.20 -5.31 22.62
N VAL A 282 -1.21 -5.49 21.73
CA VAL A 282 -1.22 -4.84 20.40
C VAL A 282 -2.37 -5.37 19.57
N SER A 283 -2.53 -6.69 19.46
CA SER A 283 -3.64 -7.31 18.75
C SER A 283 -5.00 -6.79 19.21
N ALA A 284 -5.19 -6.60 20.53
CA ALA A 284 -6.43 -6.06 21.09
C ALA A 284 -6.65 -4.59 20.74
N ALA A 285 -5.58 -3.78 20.73
CA ALA A 285 -5.68 -2.33 20.50
C ALA A 285 -6.02 -1.97 19.06
N ILE A 286 -5.53 -2.74 18.08
CA ILE A 286 -5.67 -2.44 16.65
C ILE A 286 -6.42 -3.52 15.86
N ASN A 287 -7.04 -4.48 16.56
CA ASN A 287 -7.77 -5.58 15.97
C ASN A 287 -6.94 -6.39 14.94
N SER A 288 -5.67 -6.67 15.27
CA SER A 288 -4.79 -7.48 14.42
C SER A 288 -4.79 -8.96 14.86
N PRO A 289 -4.43 -9.90 13.97
CA PRO A 289 -4.35 -11.32 14.28
C PRO A 289 -3.31 -11.63 15.36
N ASN A 290 -3.47 -12.75 16.04
CA ASN A 290 -2.50 -13.24 17.00
C ASN A 290 -2.25 -14.75 16.80
N ALA A 291 -1.00 -15.12 16.55
CA ALA A 291 -0.62 -16.51 16.22
C ALA A 291 -1.01 -17.53 17.30
N CYS A 292 -1.14 -17.13 18.57
CA CYS A 292 -1.57 -18.03 19.62
C CYS A 292 -3.01 -18.51 19.41
N LEU A 293 -3.89 -17.66 18.85
CA LEU A 293 -5.30 -17.97 18.61
C LEU A 293 -5.51 -18.95 17.45
N ASP A 294 -4.50 -19.15 16.59
CA ASP A 294 -4.58 -20.13 15.50
C ASP A 294 -4.73 -21.57 16.05
N CYS A 295 -4.09 -21.85 17.19
CA CYS A 295 -4.17 -23.14 17.90
C CYS A 295 -5.09 -23.10 19.13
N HIS A 296 -5.18 -21.96 19.83
CA HIS A 296 -5.98 -21.78 21.05
C HIS A 296 -7.31 -21.08 20.75
N GLN A 297 -8.10 -21.65 19.85
CA GLN A 297 -9.31 -21.00 19.28
C GLN A 297 -10.44 -20.76 20.29
N THR A 298 -10.44 -21.46 21.43
CA THR A 298 -11.43 -21.29 22.51
C THR A 298 -11.07 -20.18 23.49
N GLU A 299 -9.86 -19.64 23.39
CA GLU A 299 -9.33 -18.64 24.31
C GLU A 299 -9.43 -17.23 23.73
N GLY A 300 -9.31 -16.22 24.59
CA GLY A 300 -9.28 -14.81 24.19
C GLY A 300 -7.90 -14.16 24.33
N LEU A 301 -7.75 -12.95 23.80
CA LEU A 301 -6.51 -12.16 23.94
C LEU A 301 -6.14 -11.90 25.41
N SER A 302 -7.11 -11.78 26.31
CA SER A 302 -6.88 -11.65 27.75
C SER A 302 -6.18 -12.88 28.36
N TRP A 303 -6.58 -14.08 27.95
CA TRP A 303 -5.93 -15.32 28.35
C TRP A 303 -4.47 -15.35 27.87
N ILE A 304 -4.22 -14.96 26.61
CA ILE A 304 -2.85 -14.89 26.06
C ILE A 304 -2.00 -13.93 26.89
N THR A 305 -2.51 -12.72 27.20
CA THR A 305 -1.80 -11.76 28.05
C THR A 305 -1.42 -12.36 29.40
N THR A 306 -2.32 -13.13 30.03
CA THR A 306 -2.03 -13.84 31.28
C THR A 306 -0.92 -14.89 31.11
N GLN A 307 -0.99 -15.73 30.07
CA GLN A 307 0.03 -16.75 29.81
C GLN A 307 1.40 -16.15 29.49
N LEU A 308 1.46 -15.14 28.61
CA LEU A 308 2.70 -14.45 28.25
C LEU A 308 3.34 -13.74 29.46
N THR A 309 2.51 -13.23 30.38
CA THR A 309 3.00 -12.62 31.63
C THR A 309 3.63 -13.67 32.54
N ALA A 310 2.99 -14.83 32.70
CA ALA A 310 3.52 -15.95 33.49
C ALA A 310 4.83 -16.50 32.91
N TRP A 311 4.88 -16.67 31.58
CA TRP A 311 6.05 -17.13 30.83
C TRP A 311 7.31 -16.26 31.06
N ARG A 312 7.14 -14.95 31.23
CA ARG A 312 8.26 -14.02 31.41
C ARG A 312 8.84 -14.00 32.84
N SER A 313 8.35 -14.82 33.77
CA SER A 313 8.91 -15.08 35.11
C SER A 313 9.42 -13.84 35.85
N GLY A 314 8.59 -12.81 36.00
CA GLY A 314 8.87 -11.66 36.88
C GLY A 314 9.79 -10.56 36.32
N LYS A 315 10.17 -10.60 35.03
CA LYS A 315 10.68 -9.38 34.36
C LYS A 315 9.52 -8.39 34.19
N ALA A 316 9.74 -7.14 34.58
CA ALA A 316 8.70 -6.11 34.63
C ALA A 316 7.88 -6.07 33.34
N LYS A 317 6.55 -5.94 33.48
CA LYS A 317 5.64 -5.66 32.35
C LYS A 317 6.23 -4.47 31.60
N PRO A 318 6.49 -4.57 30.28
CA PRO A 318 6.58 -3.35 29.51
C PRO A 318 5.24 -2.64 29.71
N THR A 319 5.25 -1.41 30.22
CA THR A 319 4.03 -0.58 30.29
C THR A 319 3.40 -0.47 28.89
N LEU A 320 2.13 -0.07 28.77
CA LEU A 320 1.55 0.27 27.46
C LEU A 320 2.45 1.27 26.71
N GLN A 321 3.15 2.15 27.43
CA GLN A 321 4.21 3.05 26.94
C GLN A 321 5.50 2.35 26.48
N GLN A 322 5.87 1.19 27.02
CA GLN A 322 6.96 0.37 26.50
C GLN A 322 6.50 -0.55 25.34
N ALA A 323 5.26 -1.04 25.37
CA ALA A 323 4.65 -1.76 24.25
C ALA A 323 4.45 -0.84 23.03
N THR A 324 4.04 0.42 23.22
CA THR A 324 4.02 1.46 22.17
C THR A 324 5.42 1.95 21.79
N LYS A 325 6.44 1.78 22.64
CA LYS A 325 7.85 2.04 22.28
C LYS A 325 8.49 0.94 21.43
N GLU A 326 7.96 -0.28 21.49
CA GLU A 326 8.50 -1.46 20.79
C GLU A 326 7.80 -1.75 19.47
N HIS A 327 6.51 -1.42 19.31
CA HIS A 327 5.79 -1.65 18.06
C HIS A 327 5.10 -0.38 17.55
N TRP A 328 5.46 0.00 16.33
CA TRP A 328 5.01 1.23 15.67
C TRP A 328 3.51 1.26 15.32
N SER A 329 2.81 0.17 15.59
CA SER A 329 1.46 -0.11 15.13
C SER A 329 0.39 0.77 15.76
N ASN A 330 0.60 1.15 17.02
CA ASN A 330 -0.39 1.86 17.82
C ASN A 330 -0.15 3.38 17.82
N ILE A 331 0.84 3.87 17.07
CA ILE A 331 1.23 5.28 17.07
C ILE A 331 0.08 6.19 16.63
N HIS A 332 -0.79 5.70 15.73
CA HIS A 332 -1.95 6.45 15.28
C HIS A 332 -2.96 6.73 16.41
N LEU A 333 -2.91 5.96 17.51
CA LEU A 333 -3.72 6.16 18.72
C LEU A 333 -3.13 7.20 19.67
N LEU A 334 -1.87 7.62 19.47
CA LEU A 334 -1.20 8.59 20.33
C LEU A 334 -1.55 10.04 19.94
N PRO A 335 -1.55 10.96 20.92
CA PRO A 335 -1.61 12.39 20.64
C PRO A 335 -0.53 12.81 19.63
N GLU A 336 -0.82 13.84 18.83
CA GLU A 336 0.03 14.28 17.71
C GLU A 336 1.50 14.48 18.13
N ALA A 337 1.74 15.19 19.23
CA ALA A 337 3.10 15.50 19.71
C ALA A 337 3.91 14.24 20.04
N GLU A 338 3.29 13.25 20.67
CA GLU A 338 3.93 11.97 21.01
C GLU A 338 4.20 11.14 19.75
N ARG A 339 3.23 11.07 18.84
CA ARG A 339 3.35 10.38 17.56
C ARG A 339 4.47 10.96 16.70
N LEU A 340 4.58 12.29 16.61
CA LEU A 340 5.64 12.95 15.84
C LEU A 340 7.02 12.72 16.47
N SER A 341 7.11 12.87 17.79
CA SER A 341 8.36 12.60 18.54
C SER A 341 8.85 11.18 18.31
N PHE A 342 7.93 10.22 18.39
CA PHE A 342 8.22 8.82 18.10
C PHE A 342 8.69 8.63 16.65
N ALA A 343 7.96 9.17 15.67
CA ALA A 343 8.29 9.03 14.25
C ALA A 343 9.70 9.56 13.95
N LYS A 344 10.03 10.74 14.51
CA LYS A 344 11.35 11.35 14.37
C LYS A 344 12.45 10.49 14.98
N GLN A 345 12.24 9.97 16.19
CA GLN A 345 13.23 9.10 16.84
C GLN A 345 13.47 7.80 16.04
N LYS A 346 12.40 7.16 15.57
CA LYS A 346 12.50 5.84 14.94
C LYS A 346 13.03 5.85 13.52
N GLN A 347 13.10 7.02 12.89
CA GLN A 347 13.53 7.16 11.51
C GLN A 347 14.92 6.56 11.21
N LEU A 348 15.83 6.57 12.19
CA LEU A 348 17.16 5.95 12.10
C LEU A 348 17.23 4.58 12.80
N GLU A 349 16.40 4.37 13.83
CA GLU A 349 16.44 3.17 14.68
C GLU A 349 15.72 1.96 14.07
N THR A 350 14.79 2.16 13.14
CA THR A 350 13.97 1.08 12.57
C THR A 350 14.39 0.67 11.15
N SER A 351 13.64 -0.22 10.51
CA SER A 351 13.83 -0.59 9.10
C SER A 351 13.26 0.48 8.16
N PRO A 352 13.77 0.63 6.92
CA PRO A 352 13.28 1.66 6.00
C PRO A 352 11.79 1.53 5.66
N MET A 353 11.24 0.32 5.64
CA MET A 353 9.81 0.09 5.41
C MET A 353 8.96 0.61 6.58
N VAL A 354 9.38 0.34 7.82
CA VAL A 354 8.69 0.86 9.01
C VAL A 354 8.83 2.38 9.07
N ALA A 355 10.02 2.93 8.80
CA ALA A 355 10.22 4.38 8.76
C ALA A 355 9.34 5.08 7.71
N ALA A 356 9.18 4.48 6.53
CA ALA A 356 8.25 4.97 5.51
C ALA A 356 6.78 4.93 5.98
N LYS A 357 6.37 3.86 6.68
CA LYS A 357 5.02 3.75 7.27
C LYS A 357 4.77 4.80 8.36
N LEU A 358 5.77 5.14 9.17
CA LEU A 358 5.65 6.20 10.17
C LEU A 358 5.32 7.55 9.52
N LEU A 359 5.92 7.85 8.35
CA LEU A 359 5.60 9.04 7.58
C LEU A 359 4.16 9.01 7.02
N GLU A 360 3.65 7.86 6.61
CA GLU A 360 2.22 7.72 6.23
C GLU A 360 1.28 7.89 7.43
N ILE A 361 1.61 7.33 8.60
CA ILE A 361 0.78 7.45 9.81
C ILE A 361 0.67 8.93 10.25
N ILE A 362 1.76 9.69 10.22
CA ILE A 362 1.69 11.13 10.52
C ILE A 362 0.96 11.92 9.41
N ASN A 363 0.97 11.43 8.16
CA ASN A 363 0.27 12.06 7.05
C ASN A 363 -1.27 12.03 7.21
N ARG A 364 -1.81 11.09 7.99
CA ARG A 364 -3.27 10.98 8.25
C ARG A 364 -3.83 12.20 8.96
N GLN A 365 -3.00 12.93 9.72
CA GLN A 365 -3.34 14.19 10.37
C GLN A 365 -2.18 15.17 10.12
N PRO A 366 -2.13 15.79 8.93
CA PRO A 366 -0.98 16.58 8.53
C PRO A 366 -0.90 17.86 9.36
N SER A 367 0.28 18.10 9.90
CA SER A 367 0.63 19.34 10.62
C SER A 367 1.92 19.95 10.08
N GLN A 368 2.18 21.22 10.41
CA GLN A 368 3.42 21.90 10.02
C GLN A 368 4.67 21.12 10.48
N ALA A 369 4.58 20.49 11.66
CA ALA A 369 5.67 19.72 12.22
C ALA A 369 5.86 18.37 11.49
N SER A 370 4.76 17.70 11.08
CA SER A 370 4.83 16.50 10.22
C SER A 370 5.46 16.79 8.86
N VAL A 371 5.12 17.93 8.24
CA VAL A 371 5.70 18.36 6.96
C VAL A 371 7.18 18.70 7.10
N SER A 372 7.56 19.33 8.23
CA SER A 372 8.96 19.65 8.51
C SER A 372 9.81 18.39 8.65
N LEU A 373 9.29 17.35 9.31
CA LEU A 373 9.94 16.04 9.35
C LEU A 373 10.05 15.42 7.96
N ALA A 374 8.99 15.47 7.14
CA ALA A 374 9.04 14.95 5.77
C ALA A 374 10.11 15.65 4.92
N ILE A 375 10.23 16.98 5.01
CA ILE A 375 11.27 17.74 4.30
C ILE A 375 12.67 17.28 4.71
N GLU A 376 12.92 17.05 6.01
CA GLU A 376 14.19 16.48 6.52
C GLU A 376 14.46 15.09 5.90
N GLN A 377 13.41 14.28 5.73
CA GLN A 377 13.54 12.93 5.20
C GLN A 377 13.77 12.83 3.69
N LEU A 378 13.65 13.93 2.94
CA LEU A 378 14.01 13.98 1.52
C LEU A 378 15.51 13.72 1.28
N SER A 379 16.37 13.92 2.29
CA SER A 379 17.81 13.62 2.19
C SER A 379 18.20 12.25 2.75
N SER A 380 17.24 11.40 3.13
CA SER A 380 17.53 10.04 3.62
C SER A 380 18.29 9.23 2.57
N GLU A 381 19.22 8.37 2.98
CA GLU A 381 19.90 7.44 2.05
C GLU A 381 18.93 6.41 1.45
N GLN A 382 17.81 6.15 2.13
CA GLN A 382 16.85 5.10 1.78
C GLN A 382 15.76 5.62 0.82
N PRO A 383 15.64 5.06 -0.41
CA PRO A 383 14.65 5.54 -1.38
C PRO A 383 13.20 5.42 -0.92
N LEU A 384 12.87 4.40 -0.12
CA LEU A 384 11.52 4.20 0.43
C LEU A 384 11.12 5.35 1.37
N ILE A 385 12.05 5.84 2.17
CA ILE A 385 11.83 6.97 3.08
C ILE A 385 11.61 8.25 2.28
N ARG A 386 12.45 8.53 1.28
CA ARG A 386 12.30 9.71 0.40
C ARG A 386 10.95 9.71 -0.32
N ARG A 387 10.50 8.55 -0.80
CA ARG A 387 9.18 8.39 -1.44
C ARG A 387 8.02 8.65 -0.48
N ALA A 388 8.07 8.11 0.74
CA ALA A 388 7.04 8.37 1.74
C ALA A 388 7.03 9.85 2.16
N ALA A 389 8.20 10.48 2.26
CA ALA A 389 8.32 11.91 2.53
C ALA A 389 7.67 12.76 1.43
N ILE A 390 7.88 12.42 0.15
CA ILE A 390 7.22 13.09 -0.98
C ILE A 390 5.70 13.07 -0.85
N ASP A 391 5.10 11.96 -0.44
CA ASP A 391 3.64 11.87 -0.30
C ASP A 391 3.09 12.81 0.79
N VAL A 392 3.81 13.00 1.89
CA VAL A 392 3.46 13.99 2.93
C VAL A 392 3.44 15.42 2.38
N LEU A 393 4.26 15.73 1.37
CA LEU A 393 4.30 17.07 0.76
C LEU A 393 3.03 17.38 -0.04
N ARG A 394 2.16 16.41 -0.32
CA ARG A 394 0.84 16.64 -0.95
C ARG A 394 0.00 17.67 -0.19
N ASN A 395 0.21 17.78 1.12
CA ASN A 395 -0.51 18.74 1.98
C ASN A 395 0.02 20.18 1.87
N LEU A 396 1.13 20.41 1.14
CA LEU A 396 1.62 21.75 0.88
C LEU A 396 0.89 22.39 -0.31
N PRO A 397 0.67 23.71 -0.27
CA PRO A 397 0.30 24.46 -1.47
C PRO A 397 1.32 24.22 -2.60
N PRO A 398 0.89 24.08 -3.87
CA PRO A 398 1.78 23.76 -5.00
C PRO A 398 3.04 24.63 -5.10
N ASN A 399 2.91 25.94 -4.90
CA ASN A 399 4.03 26.88 -4.95
C ASN A 399 5.10 26.61 -3.86
N LYS A 400 4.68 26.19 -2.66
CA LYS A 400 5.59 25.80 -1.57
C LYS A 400 6.11 24.38 -1.75
N GLY A 401 5.29 23.46 -2.25
CA GLY A 401 5.72 22.08 -2.49
C GLY A 401 6.75 21.97 -3.62
N TYR A 402 6.61 22.79 -4.67
CA TYR A 402 7.52 22.79 -5.83
C TYR A 402 8.99 22.93 -5.45
N GLN A 403 9.33 23.83 -4.51
CA GLN A 403 10.72 24.07 -4.10
C GLN A 403 11.40 22.81 -3.53
N TYR A 404 10.62 21.90 -2.93
CA TYR A 404 11.10 20.65 -2.36
C TYR A 404 11.06 19.49 -3.36
N LEU A 405 10.07 19.48 -4.26
CA LEU A 405 9.95 18.44 -5.30
C LEU A 405 10.93 18.61 -6.45
N TYR A 406 11.26 19.84 -6.83
CA TYR A 406 12.13 20.10 -7.99
C TYR A 406 13.52 19.45 -7.87
N PRO A 407 14.23 19.52 -6.72
CA PRO A 407 15.47 18.76 -6.54
C PRO A 407 15.29 17.23 -6.65
N MET A 408 14.13 16.71 -6.24
CA MET A 408 13.81 15.27 -6.29
C MET A 408 13.62 14.75 -7.71
N LEU A 409 13.37 15.63 -8.69
CA LEU A 409 13.38 15.27 -10.11
C LEU A 409 14.77 14.86 -10.62
N LYS A 410 15.83 15.13 -9.84
CA LYS A 410 17.22 14.74 -10.13
C LYS A 410 17.73 13.65 -9.18
N ASP A 411 16.87 13.06 -8.36
CA ASP A 411 17.25 11.96 -7.46
C ASP A 411 17.92 10.83 -8.26
N PRO A 412 19.00 10.21 -7.78
CA PRO A 412 19.66 9.12 -8.49
C PRO A 412 18.75 7.91 -8.72
N VAL A 413 17.72 7.71 -7.89
CA VAL A 413 16.82 6.56 -7.94
C VAL A 413 15.52 6.90 -8.66
N LYS A 414 15.21 6.15 -9.72
CA LYS A 414 14.06 6.47 -10.59
C LYS A 414 12.72 6.41 -9.87
N SER A 415 12.49 5.48 -8.93
CA SER A 415 11.23 5.47 -8.18
C SER A 415 11.03 6.73 -7.33
N VAL A 416 12.08 7.40 -6.86
CA VAL A 416 11.94 8.70 -6.18
C VAL A 416 11.50 9.78 -7.17
N ARG A 417 12.16 9.85 -8.34
CA ARG A 417 11.78 10.77 -9.43
C ARG A 417 10.35 10.53 -9.91
N PHE A 418 9.93 9.27 -10.05
CA PHE A 418 8.57 8.89 -10.44
C PHE A 418 7.53 9.43 -9.45
N HIS A 419 7.73 9.25 -8.14
CA HIS A 419 6.81 9.75 -7.11
C HIS A 419 6.81 11.28 -7.04
N ALA A 420 7.99 11.92 -7.13
CA ALA A 420 8.09 13.38 -7.17
C ALA A 420 7.36 13.97 -8.38
N THR A 421 7.56 13.37 -9.55
CA THR A 421 6.90 13.81 -10.80
C THR A 421 5.40 13.55 -10.76
N SER A 422 4.95 12.41 -10.20
CA SER A 422 3.53 12.10 -10.06
C SER A 422 2.81 13.14 -9.20
N LEU A 423 3.40 13.55 -8.06
CA LEU A 423 2.82 14.60 -7.23
C LEU A 423 2.84 15.95 -7.95
N LEU A 424 3.96 16.30 -8.58
CA LEU A 424 4.09 17.55 -9.32
C LEU A 424 3.09 17.65 -10.48
N ALA A 425 2.88 16.56 -11.23
CA ALA A 425 1.92 16.50 -12.33
C ALA A 425 0.49 16.78 -11.85
N SER A 426 0.13 16.33 -10.63
CA SER A 426 -1.19 16.62 -10.04
C SER A 426 -1.41 18.10 -9.71
N TRP A 427 -0.35 18.89 -9.65
CA TRP A 427 -0.38 20.33 -9.37
C TRP A 427 -0.16 21.21 -10.61
N LEU A 428 0.18 20.62 -11.75
CA LEU A 428 0.69 21.36 -12.90
C LEU A 428 -0.31 22.40 -13.44
N SER A 429 -1.62 22.10 -13.40
CA SER A 429 -2.70 23.04 -13.74
C SER A 429 -2.77 24.29 -12.85
N GLN A 430 -2.14 24.27 -11.68
CA GLN A 430 -2.07 25.39 -10.72
C GLN A 430 -0.72 26.12 -10.79
N MET A 431 0.17 25.70 -11.68
CA MET A 431 1.50 26.27 -11.86
C MET A 431 1.59 27.08 -13.16
N PRO A 432 2.55 28.03 -13.27
CA PRO A 432 2.77 28.75 -14.51
C PRO A 432 3.25 27.83 -15.64
N ASP A 433 2.66 27.97 -16.83
CA ASP A 433 3.04 27.20 -18.04
C ASP A 433 4.52 27.37 -18.42
N THR A 434 5.17 28.45 -17.97
CA THR A 434 6.60 28.71 -18.18
C THR A 434 7.51 27.62 -17.58
N LEU A 435 7.01 26.82 -16.63
CA LEU A 435 7.76 25.71 -16.03
C LEU A 435 7.72 24.43 -16.87
N LEU A 436 6.79 24.30 -17.83
CA LEU A 436 6.64 23.07 -18.62
C LEU A 436 7.92 22.64 -19.35
N PRO A 437 8.69 23.54 -20.01
CA PRO A 437 9.95 23.17 -20.66
C PRO A 437 11.00 22.62 -19.67
N GLU A 438 11.06 23.17 -18.45
CA GLU A 438 12.00 22.72 -17.42
C GLU A 438 11.66 21.33 -16.88
N LEU A 439 10.37 20.98 -16.91
CA LEU A 439 9.84 19.72 -16.41
C LEU A 439 9.74 18.63 -17.48
N ALA A 440 9.97 18.97 -18.74
CA ALA A 440 9.72 18.10 -19.90
C ALA A 440 10.40 16.73 -19.78
N PHE A 441 11.66 16.68 -19.31
CA PHE A 441 12.36 15.41 -19.11
C PHE A 441 11.67 14.53 -18.05
N ALA A 442 11.35 15.09 -16.89
CA ALA A 442 10.72 14.36 -15.80
C ALA A 442 9.32 13.87 -16.18
N LEU A 443 8.52 14.74 -16.80
CA LEU A 443 7.18 14.40 -17.30
C LEU A 443 7.23 13.30 -18.37
N ASN A 444 8.23 13.33 -19.26
CA ASN A 444 8.42 12.28 -20.27
C ASN A 444 8.88 10.95 -19.64
N GLU A 445 9.78 10.98 -18.65
CA GLU A 445 10.18 9.78 -17.90
C GLU A 445 8.98 9.17 -17.16
N TYR A 446 8.15 10.00 -16.53
CA TYR A 446 6.92 9.58 -15.85
C TYR A 446 5.91 8.99 -16.85
N LYS A 447 5.64 9.67 -17.97
CA LYS A 447 4.77 9.17 -19.05
C LYS A 447 5.25 7.81 -19.57
N THR A 448 6.54 7.67 -19.85
CA THR A 448 7.13 6.41 -20.33
C THR A 448 6.94 5.28 -19.31
N SER A 449 7.07 5.60 -18.02
CA SER A 449 6.83 4.64 -16.93
C SER A 449 5.35 4.22 -16.87
N LEU A 450 4.41 5.15 -17.02
CA LEU A 450 2.97 4.86 -17.06
C LEU A 450 2.58 3.99 -18.27
N LEU A 451 3.27 4.14 -19.40
CA LEU A 451 2.99 3.37 -20.62
C LEU A 451 3.32 1.87 -20.48
N LEU A 452 4.22 1.48 -19.55
CA LEU A 452 4.53 0.07 -19.27
C LEU A 452 3.32 -0.72 -18.75
N THR A 453 2.40 -0.01 -18.10
CA THR A 453 1.16 -0.53 -17.54
C THR A 453 -0.05 0.16 -18.14
N ALA A 454 0.03 0.62 -19.41
CA ALA A 454 -1.08 1.26 -20.10
C ALA A 454 -2.33 0.35 -20.22
N ASP A 455 -2.18 -0.95 -20.02
CA ASP A 455 -3.27 -1.91 -19.91
C ASP A 455 -3.93 -1.95 -18.51
N PHE A 456 -3.60 -1.01 -17.63
CA PHE A 456 -4.21 -0.86 -16.31
C PHE A 456 -5.11 0.38 -16.32
N PRO A 457 -6.32 0.30 -15.75
CA PRO A 457 -7.20 1.47 -15.68
C PRO A 457 -6.53 2.59 -14.88
N SER A 458 -5.80 2.29 -13.80
CA SER A 458 -5.09 3.30 -13.00
C SER A 458 -4.04 4.08 -13.80
N SER A 459 -3.26 3.42 -14.65
CA SER A 459 -2.27 4.10 -15.50
C SER A 459 -2.93 4.95 -16.59
N GLN A 460 -4.06 4.50 -17.15
CA GLN A 460 -4.86 5.32 -18.06
C GLN A 460 -5.40 6.56 -17.37
N LEU A 461 -5.89 6.46 -16.13
CA LEU A 461 -6.30 7.64 -15.35
C LEU A 461 -5.13 8.61 -15.08
N SER A 462 -3.95 8.10 -14.72
CA SER A 462 -2.75 8.95 -14.56
C SER A 462 -2.31 9.61 -15.87
N LEU A 463 -2.38 8.90 -17.00
CA LEU A 463 -2.10 9.45 -18.33
C LEU A 463 -3.13 10.53 -18.72
N ALA A 464 -4.41 10.32 -18.39
CA ALA A 464 -5.46 11.30 -18.62
C ALA A 464 -5.22 12.57 -17.81
N GLN A 465 -4.88 12.43 -16.52
CA GLN A 465 -4.55 13.55 -15.65
C GLN A 465 -3.32 14.31 -16.16
N LEU A 466 -2.26 13.59 -16.56
CA LEU A 466 -1.08 14.21 -17.15
C LEU A 466 -1.42 15.00 -18.42
N ALA A 467 -2.23 14.42 -19.31
CA ALA A 467 -2.66 15.07 -20.55
C ALA A 467 -3.48 16.35 -20.26
N LEU A 468 -4.41 16.31 -19.30
CA LEU A 468 -5.14 17.50 -18.85
C LEU A 468 -4.19 18.58 -18.33
N ALA A 469 -3.25 18.18 -17.48
CA ALA A 469 -2.33 19.10 -16.84
C ALA A 469 -1.33 19.73 -17.83
N THR A 470 -1.12 19.11 -19.00
CA THR A 470 -0.35 19.67 -20.12
C THR A 470 -1.22 20.31 -21.21
N GLY A 471 -2.53 20.46 -21.00
CA GLY A 471 -3.45 21.14 -21.92
C GLY A 471 -4.00 20.31 -23.08
N ASP A 472 -3.77 18.99 -23.11
CA ASP A 472 -4.26 18.10 -24.18
C ASP A 472 -5.55 17.38 -23.73
N ALA A 473 -6.67 18.12 -23.78
CA ALA A 473 -7.98 17.59 -23.40
C ALA A 473 -8.47 16.45 -24.31
N ILE A 474 -8.03 16.41 -25.58
CA ILE A 474 -8.41 15.37 -26.53
C ILE A 474 -7.73 14.05 -26.15
N LEU A 475 -6.42 14.09 -25.88
CA LEU A 475 -5.69 12.92 -25.41
C LEU A 475 -6.18 12.47 -24.03
N ALA A 476 -6.49 13.41 -23.13
CA ALA A 476 -7.07 13.09 -21.84
C ALA A 476 -8.38 12.30 -21.96
N GLN A 477 -9.30 12.75 -22.84
CA GLN A 477 -10.55 12.04 -23.12
C GLN A 477 -10.28 10.60 -23.58
N LYS A 478 -9.35 10.41 -24.53
CA LYS A 478 -8.99 9.06 -25.03
C LYS A 478 -8.50 8.15 -23.91
N HIS A 479 -7.70 8.67 -22.99
CA HIS A 479 -7.21 7.89 -21.85
C HIS A 479 -8.34 7.54 -20.86
N PHE A 480 -9.28 8.45 -20.59
CA PHE A 480 -10.46 8.12 -19.78
C PHE A 480 -11.36 7.06 -20.44
N GLU A 481 -11.57 7.17 -21.75
CA GLU A 481 -12.30 6.17 -22.53
C GLU A 481 -11.60 4.81 -22.46
N GLN A 482 -10.28 4.79 -22.62
CA GLN A 482 -9.49 3.57 -22.53
C GLN A 482 -9.54 2.93 -21.13
N ALA A 483 -9.53 3.73 -20.06
CA ALA A 483 -9.71 3.23 -18.70
C ALA A 483 -11.05 2.47 -18.55
N LEU A 484 -12.12 2.99 -19.15
CA LEU A 484 -13.44 2.36 -19.15
C LEU A 484 -13.57 1.23 -20.19
N ILE A 485 -12.75 1.18 -21.23
CA ILE A 485 -12.65 -0.02 -22.10
C ILE A 485 -12.05 -1.18 -21.31
N ILE A 486 -10.97 -0.93 -20.55
CA ILE A 486 -10.29 -1.95 -19.73
C ILE A 486 -11.17 -2.37 -18.54
N ALA A 487 -11.81 -1.42 -17.86
CA ALA A 487 -12.64 -1.67 -16.70
C ALA A 487 -13.98 -0.87 -16.78
N PRO A 488 -14.99 -1.39 -17.51
CA PRO A 488 -16.22 -0.65 -17.81
C PRO A 488 -17.07 -0.20 -16.64
N ASN A 489 -16.86 -0.82 -15.47
CA ASN A 489 -17.62 -0.59 -14.26
C ASN A 489 -16.70 -0.11 -13.12
N LEU A 490 -15.52 0.43 -13.39
CA LEU A 490 -14.65 0.92 -12.32
C LEU A 490 -15.16 2.28 -11.79
N PRO A 491 -15.61 2.39 -10.51
CA PRO A 491 -16.21 3.62 -9.99
C PRO A 491 -15.27 4.83 -10.13
N VAL A 492 -14.01 4.66 -9.73
CA VAL A 492 -13.01 5.74 -9.79
C VAL A 492 -12.81 6.26 -11.22
N ALA A 493 -12.78 5.39 -12.23
CA ALA A 493 -12.66 5.82 -13.63
C ALA A 493 -13.91 6.56 -14.13
N MET A 494 -15.10 6.10 -13.73
CA MET A 494 -16.36 6.79 -14.02
C MET A 494 -16.38 8.19 -13.41
N LEU A 495 -15.99 8.32 -12.14
CA LEU A 495 -15.96 9.60 -11.43
C LEU A 495 -14.92 10.55 -12.00
N SER A 496 -13.70 10.08 -12.28
CA SER A 496 -12.67 10.92 -12.90
C SER A 496 -13.07 11.41 -14.29
N PHE A 497 -13.75 10.57 -15.09
CA PHE A 497 -14.20 10.99 -16.41
C PHE A 497 -15.43 11.92 -16.33
N ALA A 498 -16.31 11.74 -15.33
CA ALA A 498 -17.39 12.69 -15.06
C ALA A 498 -16.83 14.05 -14.66
N ASP A 499 -15.78 14.08 -13.82
CA ASP A 499 -15.07 15.31 -13.46
C ASP A 499 -14.40 15.98 -14.66
N PHE A 500 -13.82 15.21 -15.59
CA PHE A 500 -13.36 15.75 -16.87
C PHE A 500 -14.48 16.42 -17.67
N TRP A 501 -15.66 15.79 -17.78
CA TRP A 501 -16.81 16.39 -18.45
C TRP A 501 -17.31 17.64 -17.73
N ARG A 502 -17.26 17.67 -16.40
CA ARG A 502 -17.54 18.87 -15.60
C ARG A 502 -16.57 20.00 -15.93
N GLN A 503 -15.26 19.74 -15.93
CA GLN A 503 -14.21 20.73 -16.21
C GLN A 503 -14.28 21.26 -17.65
N THR A 504 -14.71 20.43 -18.60
CA THR A 504 -14.92 20.81 -20.01
C THR A 504 -16.33 21.33 -20.31
N ASN A 505 -17.13 21.59 -19.27
CA ASN A 505 -18.49 22.14 -19.34
C ASN A 505 -19.50 21.30 -20.16
N ASN A 506 -19.34 19.98 -20.18
CA ASN A 506 -20.27 19.03 -20.79
C ASN A 506 -21.15 18.34 -19.73
N GLN A 507 -22.14 19.07 -19.23
CA GLN A 507 -23.01 18.62 -18.14
C GLN A 507 -23.87 17.40 -18.50
N THR A 508 -24.20 17.21 -19.78
CA THR A 508 -24.98 16.05 -20.24
C THR A 508 -24.17 14.77 -20.10
N LYS A 509 -22.90 14.76 -20.53
CA LYS A 509 -22.03 13.58 -20.39
C LYS A 509 -21.62 13.34 -18.94
N GLU A 510 -21.38 14.40 -18.17
CA GLU A 510 -21.15 14.33 -16.73
C GLU A 510 -22.30 13.58 -16.03
N LEU A 511 -23.54 14.06 -16.20
CA LEU A 511 -24.71 13.47 -15.55
C LEU A 511 -24.92 12.02 -15.97
N ALA A 512 -24.85 11.72 -17.27
CA ALA A 512 -25.05 10.37 -17.77
C ALA A 512 -24.07 9.36 -17.15
N LEU A 513 -22.82 9.78 -16.91
CA LEU A 513 -21.82 8.91 -16.30
C LEU A 513 -22.03 8.76 -14.79
N LEU A 514 -22.41 9.83 -14.08
CA LEU A 514 -22.76 9.76 -12.66
C LEU A 514 -24.01 8.89 -12.42
N GLU A 515 -25.03 8.98 -13.27
CA GLU A 515 -26.23 8.13 -13.19
C GLU A 515 -25.88 6.66 -13.42
N LYS A 516 -25.05 6.37 -14.43
CA LYS A 516 -24.54 5.02 -14.65
C LYS A 516 -23.76 4.50 -13.44
N ALA A 517 -22.88 5.32 -12.86
CA ALA A 517 -22.09 4.95 -11.69
C ALA A 517 -22.99 4.66 -10.48
N MET A 518 -24.03 5.46 -10.24
CA MET A 518 -25.00 5.28 -9.17
C MET A 518 -25.82 3.99 -9.30
N VAL A 519 -26.17 3.59 -10.54
CA VAL A 519 -26.87 2.32 -10.79
C VAL A 519 -25.98 1.11 -10.52
N LEU A 520 -24.69 1.20 -10.89
CA LEU A 520 -23.76 0.09 -10.76
C LEU A 520 -23.14 -0.03 -9.36
N HIS A 521 -22.99 1.11 -8.66
CA HIS A 521 -22.30 1.22 -7.36
C HIS A 521 -23.10 2.11 -6.39
N PRO A 522 -24.33 1.70 -6.03
CA PRO A 522 -25.17 2.47 -5.11
C PRO A 522 -24.61 2.50 -3.67
N ASP A 523 -23.65 1.63 -3.37
CA ASP A 523 -22.98 1.42 -2.09
C ASP A 523 -21.60 2.08 -1.99
N PHE A 524 -21.20 2.88 -3.00
CA PHE A 524 -19.92 3.58 -3.02
C PHE A 524 -20.10 5.06 -2.67
N ALA A 525 -19.55 5.50 -1.53
CA ALA A 525 -19.79 6.84 -0.99
C ALA A 525 -19.42 7.96 -1.96
N ASP A 526 -18.28 7.83 -2.66
CA ASP A 526 -17.82 8.84 -3.61
C ASP A 526 -18.80 9.04 -4.77
N VAL A 527 -19.46 7.97 -5.22
CA VAL A 527 -20.45 8.05 -6.30
C VAL A 527 -21.65 8.88 -5.86
N LEU A 528 -22.21 8.56 -4.68
CA LEU A 528 -23.34 9.32 -4.13
C LEU A 528 -22.95 10.77 -3.83
N HIS A 529 -21.75 10.98 -3.31
CA HIS A 529 -21.21 12.30 -3.01
C HIS A 529 -21.09 13.17 -4.27
N GLN A 530 -20.45 12.67 -5.33
CA GLN A 530 -20.28 13.40 -6.58
C GLN A 530 -21.62 13.66 -7.30
N TYR A 531 -22.56 12.70 -7.25
CA TYR A 531 -23.91 12.90 -7.75
C TYR A 531 -24.64 14.00 -6.97
N GLY A 532 -24.53 14.01 -5.64
CA GLY A 532 -25.04 15.08 -4.78
C GLY A 532 -24.45 16.45 -5.14
N LEU A 533 -23.13 16.55 -5.31
CA LEU A 533 -22.44 17.79 -5.71
C LEU A 533 -22.89 18.31 -7.08
N TYR A 534 -23.23 17.43 -8.02
CA TYR A 534 -23.83 17.84 -9.30
C TYR A 534 -25.15 18.59 -9.07
N TRP A 535 -26.03 18.08 -8.21
CA TRP A 535 -27.31 18.74 -7.89
C TRP A 535 -27.13 20.05 -7.12
N VAL A 536 -26.09 20.16 -6.27
CA VAL A 536 -25.71 21.45 -5.66
C VAL A 536 -25.40 22.49 -6.73
N ARG A 537 -24.61 22.15 -7.76
CA ARG A 537 -24.31 23.06 -8.87
C ARG A 537 -25.55 23.44 -9.69
N LYS A 538 -26.53 22.53 -9.77
CA LYS A 538 -27.84 22.79 -10.37
C LYS A 538 -28.79 23.59 -9.49
N LYS A 539 -28.38 23.92 -8.25
CA LYS A 539 -29.20 24.60 -7.22
C LYS A 539 -30.42 23.78 -6.78
N GLU A 540 -30.41 22.49 -7.04
CA GLU A 540 -31.45 21.54 -6.62
C GLU A 540 -31.10 21.00 -5.23
N TYR A 541 -31.10 21.90 -4.23
CA TYR A 541 -30.54 21.60 -2.91
C TYR A 541 -31.25 20.45 -2.18
N TYR A 542 -32.58 20.31 -2.30
CA TYR A 542 -33.31 19.19 -1.71
C TYR A 542 -32.84 17.83 -2.27
N LYS A 543 -32.66 17.75 -3.59
CA LYS A 543 -32.17 16.53 -4.25
C LYS A 543 -30.71 16.27 -3.88
N ALA A 544 -29.88 17.32 -3.86
CA ALA A 544 -28.49 17.21 -3.44
C ALA A 544 -28.35 16.64 -2.03
N THR A 545 -29.11 17.19 -1.08
CA THR A 545 -29.06 16.78 0.33
C THR A 545 -29.40 15.31 0.53
N GLU A 546 -30.38 14.77 -0.21
CA GLU A 546 -30.73 13.35 -0.14
C GLU A 546 -29.50 12.45 -0.40
N TRP A 547 -28.78 12.70 -1.50
CA TRP A 547 -27.63 11.89 -1.89
C TRP A 547 -26.40 12.15 -1.02
N LEU A 548 -26.17 13.41 -0.64
CA LEU A 548 -25.05 13.77 0.22
C LEU A 548 -25.18 13.14 1.61
N VAL A 549 -26.38 13.08 2.20
CA VAL A 549 -26.60 12.42 3.49
C VAL A 549 -26.39 10.91 3.35
N LYS A 550 -26.99 10.25 2.35
CA LYS A 550 -26.76 8.81 2.11
C LYS A 550 -25.28 8.47 1.94
N ALA A 551 -24.51 9.34 1.26
CA ALA A 551 -23.06 9.15 1.11
C ALA A 551 -22.32 9.07 2.46
N THR A 552 -22.81 9.72 3.51
CA THR A 552 -22.20 9.68 4.86
C THR A 552 -22.48 8.39 5.64
N GLU A 553 -23.53 7.67 5.25
CA GLU A 553 -24.01 6.46 5.93
C GLU A 553 -23.23 5.21 5.48
N LEU A 554 -22.57 5.26 4.32
CA LEU A 554 -21.82 4.16 3.75
C LEU A 554 -20.50 3.89 4.49
N GLU A 555 -20.00 2.66 4.39
CA GLU A 555 -18.82 2.18 5.13
C GLU A 555 -17.52 2.88 4.69
N ASP A 556 -17.40 3.17 3.40
CA ASP A 556 -16.25 3.80 2.75
C ASP A 556 -16.26 5.34 2.82
N ALA A 557 -17.29 5.93 3.45
CA ALA A 557 -17.44 7.37 3.59
C ALA A 557 -16.25 8.05 4.27
N GLN A 558 -15.96 9.29 3.85
CA GLN A 558 -14.88 10.11 4.40
C GLN A 558 -15.44 11.19 5.35
N PRO A 559 -14.68 11.63 6.37
CA PRO A 559 -15.13 12.66 7.31
C PRO A 559 -15.65 13.91 6.62
N TYR A 560 -14.95 14.40 5.60
CA TYR A 560 -15.34 15.58 4.83
C TYR A 560 -16.75 15.50 4.22
N TYR A 561 -17.29 14.30 3.98
CA TYR A 561 -18.64 14.14 3.41
C TYR A 561 -19.72 14.59 4.40
N ALA A 562 -19.50 14.37 5.70
CA ALA A 562 -20.41 14.86 6.73
C ALA A 562 -20.44 16.39 6.79
N TYR A 563 -19.29 17.05 6.62
CA TYR A 563 -19.24 18.50 6.51
C TYR A 563 -20.06 19.03 5.31
N VAL A 564 -19.87 18.43 4.12
CA VAL A 564 -20.58 18.84 2.91
C VAL A 564 -22.08 18.58 3.04
N ALA A 565 -22.48 17.41 3.56
CA ALA A 565 -23.87 17.07 3.79
C ALA A 565 -24.54 17.98 4.83
N ALA A 566 -23.83 18.34 5.92
CA ALA A 566 -24.31 19.31 6.92
C ALA A 566 -24.53 20.70 6.31
N THR A 567 -23.61 21.14 5.44
CA THR A 567 -23.75 22.39 4.69
C THR A 567 -24.98 22.37 3.77
N ALA A 568 -25.21 21.24 3.08
CA ALA A 568 -26.38 21.06 2.25
C ALA A 568 -27.69 21.05 3.07
N LEU A 569 -27.71 20.41 4.24
CA LEU A 569 -28.83 20.43 5.18
C LEU A 569 -29.14 21.86 5.67
N ASP A 570 -28.12 22.64 6.03
CA ASP A 570 -28.29 24.03 6.45
C ASP A 570 -28.86 24.90 5.33
N SER A 571 -28.44 24.67 4.08
CA SER A 571 -28.92 25.40 2.90
C SER A 571 -30.43 25.24 2.65
N ILE A 572 -31.02 24.13 3.09
CA ILE A 572 -32.47 23.86 3.05
C ILE A 572 -33.16 24.09 4.40
N GLN A 573 -32.54 24.88 5.28
CA GLN A 573 -33.03 25.27 6.60
C GLN A 573 -33.23 24.10 7.58
N ARG A 574 -32.51 22.99 7.39
CA ARG A 574 -32.53 21.82 8.29
C ARG A 574 -31.31 21.78 9.21
N THR A 575 -30.96 22.91 9.82
CA THR A 575 -29.76 23.06 10.67
C THR A 575 -29.74 22.09 11.85
N SER A 576 -30.89 21.72 12.44
CA SER A 576 -30.94 20.70 13.50
C SER A 576 -30.44 19.34 13.02
N GLN A 577 -30.84 18.92 11.81
CA GLN A 577 -30.36 17.66 11.23
C GLN A 577 -28.86 17.73 10.89
N ALA A 578 -28.36 18.91 10.50
CA ALA A 578 -26.93 19.11 10.29
C ALA A 578 -26.12 18.91 11.58
N ILE A 579 -26.63 19.40 12.71
CA ILE A 579 -26.02 19.19 14.04
C ILE A 579 -26.04 17.71 14.43
N ASP A 580 -27.16 17.01 14.23
CA ASP A 580 -27.27 15.58 14.53
C ASP A 580 -26.29 14.76 13.69
N LEU A 581 -26.22 15.04 12.38
CA LEU A 581 -25.29 14.41 11.45
C LEU A 581 -23.84 14.63 11.87
N LEU A 582 -23.43 15.87 12.16
CA LEU A 582 -22.07 16.18 12.56
C LEU A 582 -21.71 15.56 13.91
N SER A 583 -22.66 15.50 14.85
CA SER A 583 -22.48 14.85 16.14
C SER A 583 -22.27 13.33 15.99
N ALA A 584 -23.03 12.68 15.10
CA ALA A 584 -22.85 11.27 14.77
C ALA A 584 -21.52 11.04 14.02
N ALA A 585 -21.19 11.91 13.08
CA ALA A 585 -19.93 11.85 12.33
C ALA A 585 -18.72 12.03 13.25
N ASN A 586 -18.77 12.90 14.26
CA ASN A 586 -17.69 13.04 15.24
C ASN A 586 -17.50 11.80 16.11
N LYS A 587 -18.56 11.03 16.38
CA LYS A 587 -18.42 9.73 17.08
C LYS A 587 -17.73 8.69 16.21
N ARG A 588 -18.00 8.69 14.89
CA ARG A 588 -17.39 7.78 13.93
C ARG A 588 -15.95 8.18 13.60
N TRP A 589 -15.69 9.47 13.46
CA TRP A 589 -14.40 10.06 13.14
C TRP A 589 -14.06 11.17 14.14
N PRO A 590 -13.56 10.81 15.33
CA PRO A 590 -13.22 11.79 16.36
C PRO A 590 -12.05 12.70 15.96
N GLN A 591 -11.94 13.86 16.61
CA GLN A 591 -10.85 14.82 16.44
C GLN A 591 -10.67 15.38 15.02
N GLN A 592 -11.73 15.39 14.22
CA GLN A 592 -11.73 16.01 12.90
C GLN A 592 -12.08 17.50 13.02
N THR A 593 -11.09 18.37 12.81
CA THR A 593 -11.23 19.82 13.03
C THR A 593 -12.37 20.43 12.23
N ASP A 594 -12.53 20.02 10.96
CA ASP A 594 -13.59 20.56 10.10
C ASP A 594 -15.00 20.16 10.58
N LEU A 595 -15.16 18.94 11.09
CA LEU A 595 -16.43 18.48 11.66
C LEU A 595 -16.77 19.21 12.94
N LEU A 596 -15.81 19.29 13.86
CA LEU A 596 -15.99 19.95 15.15
C LEU A 596 -16.25 21.46 14.98
N TYR A 597 -15.50 22.12 14.09
CA TYR A 597 -15.69 23.54 13.82
C TYR A 597 -17.06 23.82 13.19
N SER A 598 -17.50 22.97 12.27
CA SER A 598 -18.83 23.10 11.65
C SER A 598 -19.96 22.80 12.64
N LEU A 599 -19.75 21.84 13.54
CA LEU A 599 -20.68 21.53 14.63
C LEU A 599 -20.83 22.73 15.57
N ALA A 600 -19.71 23.34 15.98
CA ALA A 600 -19.72 24.55 16.80
C ALA A 600 -20.39 25.73 16.08
N LEU A 601 -20.12 25.92 14.79
CA LEU A 601 -20.73 26.97 13.97
C LEU A 601 -22.27 26.84 13.96
N TYR A 602 -22.79 25.64 13.69
CA TYR A 602 -24.23 25.42 13.66
C TYR A 602 -24.86 25.43 15.05
N ALA A 603 -24.17 24.92 16.07
CA ALA A 603 -24.60 25.01 17.45
C ALA A 603 -24.71 26.46 17.94
N ASP A 604 -23.77 27.33 17.55
CA ASP A 604 -23.83 28.76 17.85
C ASP A 604 -25.04 29.42 17.16
N LYS A 605 -25.27 29.08 15.89
CA LYS A 605 -26.41 29.56 15.08
C LYS A 605 -27.76 29.19 15.70
N THR A 606 -27.92 27.96 16.19
CA THR A 606 -29.16 27.47 16.81
C THR A 606 -29.23 27.69 18.33
N LYS A 607 -28.14 28.17 18.95
CA LYS A 607 -27.95 28.26 20.40
C LYS A 607 -28.04 26.90 21.11
N ASP A 608 -27.66 25.82 20.44
CA ASP A 608 -27.59 24.48 21.01
C ASP A 608 -26.33 24.34 21.90
N LYS A 609 -26.53 24.45 23.21
CA LYS A 609 -25.44 24.36 24.20
C LYS A 609 -24.84 22.96 24.30
N ALA A 610 -25.62 21.91 24.03
CA ALA A 610 -25.14 20.54 24.15
C ALA A 610 -24.19 20.20 23.00
N ALA A 611 -24.61 20.52 21.78
CA ALA A 611 -23.76 20.39 20.60
C ALA A 611 -22.49 21.26 20.71
N MET A 612 -22.64 22.51 21.16
CA MET A 612 -21.51 23.43 21.36
C MET A 612 -20.49 22.83 22.35
N LYS A 613 -20.94 22.27 23.47
CA LYS A 613 -20.08 21.64 24.46
C LYS A 613 -19.27 20.48 23.87
N ILE A 614 -19.93 19.57 23.14
CA ILE A 614 -19.26 18.45 22.46
C ILE A 614 -18.12 18.97 21.57
N SER A 615 -18.39 19.98 20.76
CA SER A 615 -17.37 20.54 19.87
C SER A 615 -16.24 21.28 20.60
N LEU A 616 -16.54 22.05 21.65
CA LEU A 616 -15.52 22.83 22.37
C LEU A 616 -14.60 21.98 23.26
N ASP A 617 -15.11 20.88 23.80
CA ASP A 617 -14.32 19.95 24.62
C ASP A 617 -13.07 19.48 23.84
N GLU A 618 -13.19 19.25 22.53
CA GLU A 618 -12.10 18.85 21.64
C GLU A 618 -11.39 20.05 20.97
N LEU A 619 -12.14 21.04 20.44
CA LEU A 619 -11.55 22.18 19.70
C LEU A 619 -10.58 23.02 20.53
N GLN A 620 -10.81 23.14 21.84
CA GLN A 620 -9.89 23.90 22.70
C GLN A 620 -8.49 23.27 22.76
N VAL A 621 -8.39 21.96 22.55
CA VAL A 621 -7.13 21.21 22.53
C VAL A 621 -6.53 21.20 21.14
N LEU A 622 -7.36 20.99 20.10
CA LEU A 622 -6.91 20.87 18.71
C LEU A 622 -6.57 22.22 18.08
N MET A 623 -7.27 23.28 18.49
CA MET A 623 -7.16 24.62 17.91
C MET A 623 -7.08 25.71 19.00
N PRO A 624 -6.15 25.61 19.98
CA PRO A 624 -6.11 26.49 21.15
C PRO A 624 -5.90 27.96 20.78
N ASN A 625 -5.26 28.24 19.65
CA ASN A 625 -4.96 29.59 19.19
C ASN A 625 -5.97 30.12 18.16
N ASN A 626 -7.04 29.39 17.85
CA ASN A 626 -8.02 29.85 16.87
C ASN A 626 -8.92 30.95 17.50
N PRO A 627 -9.00 32.16 16.91
CA PRO A 627 -9.75 33.27 17.49
C PRO A 627 -11.25 32.97 17.69
N GLN A 628 -11.87 32.23 16.76
CA GLN A 628 -13.30 31.90 16.85
C GLN A 628 -13.56 30.90 17.97
N VAL A 629 -12.68 29.90 18.12
CA VAL A 629 -12.77 28.92 19.22
C VAL A 629 -12.66 29.62 20.57
N GLN A 630 -11.73 30.58 20.72
CA GLN A 630 -11.61 31.38 21.94
C GLN A 630 -12.87 32.22 22.22
N GLN A 631 -13.50 32.80 21.20
CA GLN A 631 -14.77 33.52 21.36
C GLN A 631 -15.91 32.60 21.81
N TRP A 632 -16.03 31.40 21.24
CA TRP A 632 -17.03 30.43 21.68
C TRP A 632 -16.77 29.94 23.10
N LEU A 633 -15.51 29.71 23.50
CA LEU A 633 -15.15 29.37 24.88
C LEU A 633 -15.55 30.48 25.86
N GLN A 634 -15.35 31.76 25.51
CA GLN A 634 -15.81 32.86 26.36
C GLN A 634 -17.34 32.93 26.46
N LYS A 635 -18.04 32.63 25.36
CA LYS A 635 -19.50 32.71 25.29
C LYS A 635 -20.22 31.52 25.94
N TYR A 636 -19.63 30.32 25.89
CA TYR A 636 -20.26 29.06 26.28
C TYR A 636 -19.49 28.24 27.31
N GLY A 637 -18.27 28.61 27.69
CA GLY A 637 -17.39 27.84 28.58
C GLY A 637 -17.71 27.92 30.08
N GLN A 638 -18.95 28.26 30.46
CA GLN A 638 -19.44 28.19 31.85
C GLN A 638 -20.38 27.00 32.05
#